data_AF-A1Z6P2-F1
#
_entry.id   AF-A1Z6P2-F1
#
_cell.length_a   1.000
_cell.length_b   1.000
_cell.length_c   1.000
_cell.angle_alpha   90.00
_cell.angle_beta   90.00
_cell.angle_gamma   90.00
#
_symmetry.space_group_name_H-M   'P 1'
#
loop_
_entity.id
_entity.type
_entity.pdbx_description
1 polymer ?
#
loop_
_entity_poly.entity_id
_entity_poly.type
_entity_poly.pdbx_seq_one_letter_code
_entity_poly.pdbx_strand_id
1 'polypeptide(L)'
;MTFTRLKTLSLLVCALLALSFPGHVSGAGNNNNKKGSQPVAPPEPEAVIEEVNAKQLEKLLADKDYVAVFWYARSCVTCDKVLAELEKIDDDTDSFGVDFVKINDKRLAKQYGIKNFPALTYFREKEPIIYDGDLMDEEGVLDFLTSLEAMDLPDRIEEVNAKILQKIIEDTDFVAVLFYDKDQKKSQKILAELENIDDECDQNDIAFVKIDDDKEAKEWGIDEIPSIVLFERGIPHIYEGDLMKEDELLGWLVHQKRYSEIPEVTDEMKDKLVENTEHLAVIFYDKDDKQDMRILNELENIDDELEKEGIVIVRIDNAAEAKEYGLDHLPALIYFENKIPALYEGDLMNEDEVLEWLLVQKKTATIEEVTDEILVTLINEHEYVVVFFTGPCEPGETCEHTLNALESIDDELDEAGIIFVTTEDTGIAKKYNVKTYPRLVFFRNRDPLHFTGDLDDEDEVLAWITDDETLEIPGKIEEVNVKMLDKILAENDHVVVFFYAEGDKKAQKILNELENIDDECEEKDIDFVKTSDDDIDKEYDLPGLPALAFYRHKFRTIYTGDLMKEEEILEWVIDLHESTADVIESVDRKTLQVLINDVEHLAVFFYDDECESCSDILEELENIDDDTDKHGIQFVKSNDVKLAHEIGIFAFPALVYYETGVPIMYDGNLKNENRVLQWLVNQKNDECFYVGLGHDGHSAKRGNNFVPNDYKPFQCCPTKLEKSTKVPKMTAQRIGHSEGDQGKRPSGGNFQFANQASSKSSTKPAAIKKQAKPSKDTDDDDEDDEDKPLVKVSYANKRSGGSNKPQAGKKPVGKGQDNDDQSQEVEKVSKQKSAKKSGKLNVKSGYLSVGVRQQFN
;
A
#
# COMPACT_ATOMS: atom_id res chain seq x y z
N MET A 1 57.95 -2.31 10.21
CA MET A 1 58.95 -2.64 9.18
C MET A 1 58.26 -2.48 7.84
N THR A 2 58.89 -1.74 6.93
CA THR A 2 58.72 -1.72 5.45
C THR A 2 57.34 -2.03 4.86
N PHE A 3 56.70 -0.93 4.44
CA PHE A 3 55.71 -0.81 3.37
C PHE A 3 56.10 -1.53 2.07
N THR A 4 55.09 -2.03 1.35
CA THR A 4 55.06 -2.00 -0.12
C THR A 4 53.74 -1.39 -0.60
N ARG A 5 53.86 -0.54 -1.61
CA ARG A 5 52.83 0.27 -2.29
C ARG A 5 52.66 -0.23 -3.75
N LEU A 6 51.67 0.38 -4.43
CA LEU A 6 51.47 0.58 -5.89
C LEU A 6 50.62 -0.50 -6.59
N LYS A 7 49.75 -0.22 -7.58
CA LYS A 7 49.11 1.00 -8.14
C LYS A 7 48.13 0.50 -9.25
N THR A 8 47.07 1.27 -9.44
CA THR A 8 46.14 1.42 -10.59
C THR A 8 46.58 1.00 -12.00
N LEU A 9 45.66 0.45 -12.83
CA LEU A 9 45.49 0.77 -14.28
C LEU A 9 44.22 0.15 -14.95
N SER A 10 43.27 1.04 -15.30
CA SER A 10 42.54 1.24 -16.58
C SER A 10 41.78 0.13 -17.36
N LEU A 11 40.57 0.53 -17.80
CA LEU A 11 39.64 -0.03 -18.81
C LEU A 11 40.29 -0.60 -20.10
N LEU A 12 39.68 -1.67 -20.68
CA LEU A 12 39.13 -1.62 -22.05
C LEU A 12 38.21 -2.83 -22.41
N VAL A 13 37.10 -2.47 -23.05
CA VAL A 13 36.09 -3.18 -23.86
C VAL A 13 36.58 -4.44 -24.62
N CYS A 14 35.79 -5.52 -24.60
CA CYS A 14 35.90 -6.65 -25.52
C CYS A 14 34.58 -6.89 -26.29
N ALA A 15 34.58 -6.47 -27.57
CA ALA A 15 33.64 -6.89 -28.59
C ALA A 15 34.09 -8.23 -29.20
N LEU A 16 33.16 -9.19 -29.37
CA LEU A 16 33.40 -10.43 -30.09
C LEU A 16 32.68 -10.39 -31.45
N LEU A 17 33.49 -10.36 -32.50
CA LEU A 17 33.10 -10.32 -33.90
C LEU A 17 33.20 -11.73 -34.52
N ALA A 18 32.18 -12.07 -35.30
CA ALA A 18 32.05 -13.29 -36.08
C ALA A 18 33.19 -13.50 -37.10
N LEU A 19 33.58 -14.77 -37.30
CA LEU A 19 34.47 -15.19 -38.39
C LEU A 19 33.73 -16.13 -39.35
N SER A 20 33.66 -15.71 -40.61
CA SER A 20 33.26 -16.49 -41.78
C SER A 20 34.49 -16.89 -42.60
N PHE A 21 34.49 -18.07 -43.25
CA PHE A 21 35.34 -18.41 -44.41
C PHE A 21 34.80 -19.67 -45.16
N PRO A 22 35.16 -19.94 -46.46
CA PRO A 22 34.19 -19.97 -47.58
C PRO A 22 34.34 -21.13 -48.62
N GLY A 23 33.45 -21.14 -49.64
CA GLY A 23 33.62 -21.76 -50.99
C GLY A 23 32.72 -22.99 -51.28
N HIS A 24 32.09 -23.24 -52.45
CA HIS A 24 32.32 -22.79 -53.83
C HIS A 24 31.11 -23.08 -54.78
N VAL A 25 30.72 -22.06 -55.56
CA VAL A 25 30.10 -21.92 -56.93
C VAL A 25 29.44 -23.10 -57.69
N SER A 26 28.21 -22.88 -58.20
CA SER A 26 27.82 -22.94 -59.65
C SER A 26 26.38 -22.45 -59.88
N GLY A 27 26.17 -21.60 -60.91
CA GLY A 27 24.92 -20.83 -61.12
C GLY A 27 24.11 -21.18 -62.37
N ALA A 28 22.93 -20.55 -62.49
CA ALA A 28 22.25 -20.11 -63.72
C ALA A 28 20.96 -19.36 -63.33
N GLY A 29 20.67 -18.22 -63.96
CA GLY A 29 19.63 -17.28 -63.53
C GLY A 29 18.22 -17.52 -64.09
N ASN A 30 17.23 -16.81 -63.52
CA ASN A 30 16.22 -16.07 -64.26
C ASN A 30 15.37 -15.16 -63.33
N ASN A 31 14.93 -14.02 -63.86
CA ASN A 31 14.04 -13.04 -63.25
C ASN A 31 12.69 -13.63 -62.81
N ASN A 32 12.13 -13.17 -61.67
CA ASN A 32 10.84 -12.48 -61.59
C ASN A 32 10.41 -12.15 -60.14
N ASN A 33 9.95 -10.91 -59.97
CA ASN A 33 9.16 -10.41 -58.85
C ASN A 33 7.98 -11.34 -58.48
N LYS A 34 7.81 -11.61 -57.18
CA LYS A 34 6.50 -11.68 -56.50
C LYS A 34 6.68 -11.65 -54.98
N LYS A 35 5.89 -10.78 -54.34
CA LYS A 35 5.68 -10.64 -52.89
C LYS A 35 5.52 -11.99 -52.20
N GLY A 36 6.20 -12.16 -51.07
CA GLY A 36 5.97 -13.24 -50.10
C GLY A 36 6.27 -12.71 -48.71
N SER A 37 5.22 -12.58 -47.90
CA SER A 37 5.23 -12.37 -46.46
C SER A 37 6.21 -13.36 -45.79
N GLN A 38 7.10 -12.85 -44.96
CA GLN A 38 7.89 -13.70 -44.06
C GLN A 38 6.97 -14.26 -42.95
N PRO A 39 7.20 -15.50 -42.50
CA PRO A 39 6.36 -16.13 -41.49
C PRO A 39 6.57 -15.46 -40.13
N VAL A 40 5.46 -15.11 -39.50
CA VAL A 40 5.36 -14.86 -38.06
C VAL A 40 5.96 -16.06 -37.32
N ALA A 41 6.72 -15.79 -36.26
CA ALA A 41 7.21 -16.82 -35.35
C ALA A 41 6.03 -17.71 -34.89
N PRO A 42 6.20 -19.02 -34.68
CA PRO A 42 5.13 -19.83 -34.11
C PRO A 42 4.72 -19.22 -32.76
N PRO A 43 3.43 -19.05 -32.48
CA PRO A 43 2.99 -18.76 -31.12
C PRO A 43 3.53 -19.87 -30.20
N GLU A 44 3.99 -19.49 -29.02
CA GLU A 44 4.30 -20.45 -27.97
C GLU A 44 3.07 -21.35 -27.75
N PRO A 45 3.25 -22.66 -27.56
CA PRO A 45 2.10 -23.55 -27.37
C PRO A 45 1.37 -23.10 -26.10
N GLU A 46 0.07 -22.82 -26.24
CA GLU A 46 -0.85 -22.63 -25.11
C GLU A 46 -0.60 -23.75 -24.08
N ALA A 47 -0.46 -23.40 -22.80
CA ALA A 47 -0.35 -24.37 -21.71
C ALA A 47 -1.58 -25.29 -21.76
N VAL A 48 -1.35 -26.60 -21.90
CA VAL A 48 -2.40 -27.60 -22.09
C VAL A 48 -2.09 -28.78 -21.19
N ILE A 49 -2.96 -29.02 -20.21
CA ILE A 49 -2.92 -30.15 -19.29
C ILE A 49 -2.59 -31.45 -20.05
N GLU A 50 -1.51 -32.13 -19.65
CA GLU A 50 -0.96 -33.26 -20.40
C GLU A 50 -1.84 -34.52 -20.34
N GLU A 51 -2.05 -35.20 -21.47
CA GLU A 51 -2.75 -36.50 -21.49
C GLU A 51 -1.80 -37.66 -21.18
N VAL A 52 -2.10 -38.40 -20.12
CA VAL A 52 -1.30 -39.56 -19.66
C VAL A 52 -2.06 -40.87 -19.79
N ASN A 53 -1.32 -41.96 -20.05
CA ASN A 53 -1.83 -43.32 -19.93
C ASN A 53 -1.56 -43.90 -18.53
N ALA A 54 -2.20 -45.02 -18.20
CA ALA A 54 -2.09 -45.66 -16.88
C ALA A 54 -0.64 -45.92 -16.39
N LYS A 55 0.30 -46.25 -17.28
CA LYS A 55 1.70 -46.48 -16.91
C LYS A 55 2.46 -45.19 -16.66
N GLN A 56 2.12 -44.13 -17.39
CA GLN A 56 2.69 -42.81 -17.16
C GLN A 56 2.19 -42.25 -15.84
N LEU A 57 0.90 -42.39 -15.54
CA LEU A 57 0.33 -41.98 -14.25
C LEU A 57 0.97 -42.75 -13.09
N GLU A 58 1.12 -44.09 -13.18
CA GLU A 58 1.80 -44.88 -12.16
C GLU A 58 3.25 -44.43 -11.92
N LYS A 59 3.95 -43.99 -12.99
CA LYS A 59 5.30 -43.45 -12.87
C LYS A 59 5.30 -42.07 -12.22
N LEU A 60 4.38 -41.17 -12.60
CA LEU A 60 4.25 -39.84 -12.01
C LEU A 60 3.97 -39.95 -10.50
N LEU A 61 3.00 -40.77 -10.10
CA LEU A 61 2.69 -41.02 -8.69
C LEU A 61 3.85 -41.68 -7.91
N ALA A 62 4.87 -42.23 -8.58
CA ALA A 62 6.05 -42.78 -7.93
C ALA A 62 7.21 -41.78 -7.85
N ASP A 63 7.27 -40.83 -8.78
CA ASP A 63 8.34 -39.84 -8.92
C ASP A 63 7.99 -38.49 -8.24
N LYS A 64 6.70 -38.19 -8.08
CA LYS A 64 6.16 -36.91 -7.58
C LYS A 64 5.23 -37.13 -6.39
N ASP A 65 5.25 -36.18 -5.46
CA ASP A 65 4.48 -36.25 -4.22
C ASP A 65 3.04 -35.73 -4.39
N TYR A 66 2.84 -34.70 -5.23
CA TYR A 66 1.53 -34.07 -5.47
C TYR A 66 1.15 -34.12 -6.95
N VAL A 67 0.02 -34.76 -7.29
CA VAL A 67 -0.47 -34.90 -8.67
C VAL A 67 -1.98 -34.73 -8.75
N ALA A 68 -2.45 -33.76 -9.52
CA ALA A 68 -3.86 -33.56 -9.83
C ALA A 68 -4.23 -34.33 -11.11
N VAL A 69 -5.29 -35.16 -11.03
CA VAL A 69 -5.71 -36.04 -12.13
C VAL A 69 -7.14 -35.76 -12.54
N PHE A 70 -7.31 -35.15 -13.72
CA PHE A 70 -8.61 -34.94 -14.35
C PHE A 70 -9.07 -36.20 -15.11
N TRP A 71 -10.13 -36.83 -14.60
CA TRP A 71 -10.76 -37.99 -15.21
C TRP A 71 -11.86 -37.56 -16.18
N TYR A 72 -11.70 -37.94 -17.44
CA TYR A 72 -12.67 -37.62 -18.48
C TYR A 72 -13.09 -38.85 -19.30
N ALA A 73 -14.21 -38.72 -20.02
CA ALA A 73 -14.72 -39.77 -20.88
C ALA A 73 -15.17 -39.20 -22.22
N ARG A 74 -14.93 -39.93 -23.33
CA ARG A 74 -15.36 -39.50 -24.69
C ARG A 74 -16.87 -39.31 -24.86
N SER A 75 -17.67 -39.81 -23.93
CA SER A 75 -19.13 -39.68 -23.92
C SER A 75 -19.63 -38.54 -23.04
N CYS A 76 -18.73 -37.79 -22.42
CA CYS A 76 -19.01 -36.70 -21.50
C CYS A 76 -19.19 -35.40 -22.29
N VAL A 77 -20.33 -34.74 -22.11
CA VAL A 77 -20.67 -33.51 -22.84
C VAL A 77 -20.16 -32.24 -22.15
N THR A 78 -19.87 -32.32 -20.85
CA THR A 78 -19.38 -31.20 -20.03
C THR A 78 -17.87 -31.22 -19.83
N CYS A 79 -17.19 -32.32 -20.14
CA CYS A 79 -15.76 -32.48 -19.88
C CYS A 79 -14.90 -31.48 -20.66
N ASP A 80 -15.27 -31.15 -21.89
CA ASP A 80 -14.51 -30.18 -22.70
C ASP A 80 -14.62 -28.76 -22.14
N LYS A 81 -15.76 -28.44 -21.49
CA LYS A 81 -15.95 -27.13 -20.84
C LYS A 81 -15.16 -27.03 -19.55
N VAL A 82 -15.31 -28.04 -18.69
CA VAL A 82 -14.55 -28.13 -17.44
C VAL A 82 -13.04 -28.11 -17.71
N LEU A 83 -12.58 -28.84 -18.73
CA LEU A 83 -11.18 -28.84 -19.09
C LEU A 83 -10.69 -27.44 -19.50
N ALA A 84 -11.51 -26.64 -20.18
CA ALA A 84 -11.14 -25.28 -20.57
C ALA A 84 -11.01 -24.32 -19.37
N GLU A 85 -11.80 -24.53 -18.30
CA GLU A 85 -11.62 -23.78 -17.04
C GLU A 85 -10.37 -24.28 -16.29
N LEU A 86 -10.18 -25.60 -16.18
CA LEU A 86 -9.00 -26.18 -15.51
C LEU A 86 -7.68 -25.84 -16.22
N GLU A 87 -7.68 -25.72 -17.54
CA GLU A 87 -6.49 -25.29 -18.31
C GLU A 87 -6.06 -23.86 -17.96
N LYS A 88 -6.93 -23.02 -17.37
CA LYS A 88 -6.54 -21.67 -16.93
C LYS A 88 -5.67 -21.66 -15.68
N ILE A 89 -5.75 -22.72 -14.84
CA ILE A 89 -5.00 -22.84 -13.59
C ILE A 89 -3.81 -23.80 -13.69
N ASP A 90 -3.55 -24.40 -14.86
CA ASP A 90 -2.47 -25.37 -15.09
C ASP A 90 -1.10 -24.78 -14.70
N ASP A 91 -0.79 -23.59 -15.24
CA ASP A 91 0.45 -22.86 -14.95
C ASP A 91 0.55 -22.49 -13.45
N ASP A 92 -0.56 -22.14 -12.81
CA ASP A 92 -0.59 -21.81 -11.38
C ASP A 92 -0.28 -23.05 -10.54
N THR A 93 -0.95 -24.18 -10.81
CA THR A 93 -0.74 -25.45 -10.11
C THR A 93 0.69 -25.95 -10.24
N ASP A 94 1.27 -25.84 -11.44
CA ASP A 94 2.68 -26.17 -11.67
C ASP A 94 3.61 -25.28 -10.83
N SER A 95 3.25 -24.00 -10.69
CA SER A 95 4.01 -23.05 -9.86
C SER A 95 3.96 -23.38 -8.37
N PHE A 96 2.87 -24.00 -7.90
CA PHE A 96 2.73 -24.58 -6.56
C PHE A 96 3.29 -26.00 -6.46
N GLY A 97 3.91 -26.55 -7.52
CA GLY A 97 4.52 -27.87 -7.51
C GLY A 97 3.53 -29.04 -7.59
N VAL A 98 2.30 -28.79 -8.03
CA VAL A 98 1.28 -29.82 -8.26
C VAL A 98 1.22 -30.14 -9.75
N ASP A 99 1.68 -31.33 -10.15
CA ASP A 99 1.62 -31.73 -11.57
C ASP A 99 0.15 -32.01 -11.98
N PHE A 100 -0.38 -31.29 -12.96
CA PHE A 100 -1.75 -31.47 -13.44
C PHE A 100 -1.80 -32.30 -14.73
N VAL A 101 -2.52 -33.44 -14.69
CA VAL A 101 -2.66 -34.35 -15.85
C VAL A 101 -4.10 -34.76 -16.11
N LYS A 102 -4.42 -35.12 -17.36
CA LYS A 102 -5.71 -35.68 -17.76
C LYS A 102 -5.61 -37.12 -18.24
N ILE A 103 -6.64 -37.93 -17.96
CA ILE A 103 -6.65 -39.35 -18.33
C ILE A 103 -8.04 -39.86 -18.74
N ASN A 104 -8.05 -40.69 -19.79
CA ASN A 104 -9.25 -41.34 -20.34
C ASN A 104 -9.22 -42.87 -20.15
N ASP A 105 -9.20 -43.33 -18.90
CA ASP A 105 -9.24 -44.76 -18.59
C ASP A 105 -10.38 -45.09 -17.62
N LYS A 106 -11.53 -45.48 -18.19
CA LYS A 106 -12.73 -45.88 -17.42
C LYS A 106 -12.51 -47.09 -16.49
N ARG A 107 -11.47 -47.91 -16.71
CA ARG A 107 -11.17 -49.04 -15.83
C ARG A 107 -10.38 -48.58 -14.63
N LEU A 108 -9.37 -47.73 -14.86
CA LEU A 108 -8.55 -47.15 -13.80
C LEU A 108 -9.36 -46.19 -12.92
N ALA A 109 -10.17 -45.32 -13.52
CA ALA A 109 -11.07 -44.42 -12.80
C ALA A 109 -11.96 -45.17 -11.79
N LYS A 110 -12.48 -46.34 -12.20
CA LYS A 110 -13.28 -47.20 -11.31
C LYS A 110 -12.49 -47.82 -10.16
N GLN A 111 -11.19 -48.04 -10.32
CA GLN A 111 -10.32 -48.55 -9.24
C GLN A 111 -10.15 -47.48 -8.15
N TYR A 112 -10.06 -46.21 -8.54
CA TYR A 112 -10.01 -45.06 -7.62
C TYR A 112 -11.41 -44.55 -7.19
N GLY A 113 -12.47 -45.34 -7.38
CA GLY A 113 -13.81 -44.99 -6.89
C GLY A 113 -14.61 -44.03 -7.77
N ILE A 114 -14.07 -43.57 -8.90
CA ILE A 114 -14.74 -42.65 -9.84
C ILE A 114 -15.85 -43.36 -10.61
N LYS A 115 -17.08 -42.87 -10.45
CA LYS A 115 -18.29 -43.41 -11.12
C LYS A 115 -18.88 -42.47 -12.15
N ASN A 116 -18.72 -41.17 -11.94
CA ASN A 116 -19.23 -40.10 -12.78
C ASN A 116 -18.05 -39.37 -13.45
N PHE A 117 -18.32 -38.74 -14.59
CA PHE A 117 -17.36 -37.93 -15.34
C PHE A 117 -18.03 -36.61 -15.70
N PRO A 118 -17.33 -35.45 -15.65
CA PRO A 118 -15.93 -35.29 -15.23
C PRO A 118 -15.72 -35.54 -13.73
N ALA A 119 -14.47 -35.79 -13.32
CA ALA A 119 -14.08 -35.87 -11.92
C ALA A 119 -12.59 -35.47 -11.78
N LEU A 120 -12.22 -34.93 -10.63
CA LEU A 120 -10.84 -34.60 -10.28
C LEU A 120 -10.42 -35.46 -9.09
N THR A 121 -9.19 -35.98 -9.13
CA THR A 121 -8.57 -36.67 -7.98
C THR A 121 -7.23 -36.04 -7.73
N TYR A 122 -7.01 -35.60 -6.50
CA TYR A 122 -5.71 -35.13 -6.03
C TYR A 122 -5.01 -36.28 -5.32
N PHE A 123 -3.79 -36.58 -5.76
CA PHE A 123 -2.94 -37.59 -5.16
C PHE A 123 -1.86 -36.90 -4.35
N ARG A 124 -1.81 -37.18 -3.05
CA ARG A 124 -0.80 -36.72 -2.10
C ARG A 124 -0.05 -37.93 -1.56
N GLU A 125 1.25 -38.03 -1.85
CA GLU A 125 2.10 -39.19 -1.58
C GLU A 125 1.48 -40.55 -1.98
N LYS A 126 0.73 -40.58 -3.10
CA LYS A 126 -0.05 -41.72 -3.66
C LYS A 126 -1.43 -41.96 -3.05
N GLU A 127 -1.80 -41.27 -1.98
CA GLU A 127 -3.13 -41.37 -1.38
C GLU A 127 -4.13 -40.46 -2.14
N PRO A 128 -5.22 -41.01 -2.69
CA PRO A 128 -6.18 -40.24 -3.49
C PRO A 128 -7.25 -39.58 -2.63
N ILE A 129 -7.55 -38.31 -2.91
CA ILE A 129 -8.77 -37.61 -2.49
C ILE A 129 -9.54 -37.14 -3.71
N ILE A 130 -10.86 -37.31 -3.70
CA ILE A 130 -11.73 -36.92 -4.81
C ILE A 130 -12.31 -35.56 -4.48
N TYR A 131 -12.10 -34.58 -5.34
CA TYR A 131 -12.74 -33.27 -5.22
C TYR A 131 -14.24 -33.41 -5.48
N ASP A 132 -15.06 -32.88 -4.58
CA ASP A 132 -16.51 -32.94 -4.62
C ASP A 132 -17.21 -31.59 -4.90
N GLY A 133 -16.43 -30.51 -5.03
CA GLY A 133 -16.88 -29.18 -5.43
C GLY A 133 -17.21 -29.03 -6.92
N ASP A 134 -17.42 -27.78 -7.37
CA ASP A 134 -17.76 -27.47 -8.76
C ASP A 134 -16.48 -27.35 -9.62
N LEU A 135 -16.30 -28.26 -10.58
CA LEU A 135 -15.14 -28.21 -11.48
C LEU A 135 -15.21 -27.08 -12.53
N MET A 136 -16.31 -26.33 -12.58
CA MET A 136 -16.40 -25.10 -13.38
C MET A 136 -15.91 -23.88 -12.62
N ASP A 137 -15.64 -24.01 -11.31
CA ASP A 137 -15.06 -22.98 -10.46
C ASP A 137 -13.55 -23.24 -10.36
N GLU A 138 -12.78 -22.57 -11.23
CA GLU A 138 -11.34 -22.76 -11.32
C GLU A 138 -10.59 -22.27 -10.08
N GLU A 139 -11.04 -21.17 -9.47
CA GLU A 139 -10.52 -20.66 -8.20
C GLU A 139 -10.76 -21.68 -7.07
N GLY A 140 -11.98 -22.22 -6.96
CA GLY A 140 -12.32 -23.24 -5.96
C GLY A 140 -11.57 -24.57 -6.14
N VAL A 141 -11.12 -24.90 -7.35
CA VAL A 141 -10.25 -26.06 -7.59
C VAL A 141 -8.81 -25.76 -7.21
N LEU A 142 -8.28 -24.59 -7.59
CA LEU A 142 -6.92 -24.18 -7.23
C LEU A 142 -6.76 -24.08 -5.71
N ASP A 143 -7.75 -23.51 -5.02
CA ASP A 143 -7.74 -23.42 -3.56
C ASP A 143 -7.70 -24.80 -2.91
N PHE A 144 -8.53 -25.74 -3.38
CA PHE A 144 -8.49 -27.13 -2.92
C PHE A 144 -7.13 -27.81 -3.18
N LEU A 145 -6.51 -27.61 -4.34
CA LEU A 145 -5.22 -28.23 -4.66
C LEU A 145 -4.05 -27.65 -3.85
N THR A 146 -4.24 -26.47 -3.24
CA THR A 146 -3.23 -25.74 -2.48
C THR A 146 -3.56 -25.64 -0.99
N SER A 147 -4.65 -26.27 -0.53
CA SER A 147 -5.06 -26.21 0.87
C SER A 147 -4.37 -27.27 1.74
N LEU A 148 -4.03 -26.88 2.96
CA LEU A 148 -3.50 -27.79 3.98
C LEU A 148 -4.41 -29.00 4.22
N GLU A 149 -5.72 -28.77 4.35
CA GLU A 149 -6.69 -29.85 4.59
C GLU A 149 -6.67 -30.92 3.47
N ALA A 150 -6.42 -30.50 2.23
CA ALA A 150 -6.32 -31.44 1.12
C ALA A 150 -4.97 -32.17 1.07
N MET A 151 -3.92 -31.62 1.67
CA MET A 151 -2.57 -32.19 1.75
C MET A 151 -2.42 -33.15 2.94
N ASP A 152 -3.18 -32.91 4.01
CA ASP A 152 -3.17 -33.65 5.28
C ASP A 152 -3.21 -35.18 5.09
N LEU A 153 -2.22 -35.85 5.70
CA LEU A 153 -2.14 -37.30 5.86
C LEU A 153 -1.86 -37.69 7.32
N PRO A 154 -2.60 -38.66 7.90
CA PRO A 154 -2.38 -39.10 9.28
C PRO A 154 -0.95 -39.60 9.56
N ASP A 155 -0.42 -39.24 10.74
CA ASP A 155 0.92 -39.56 11.20
C ASP A 155 2.04 -39.06 10.23
N ARG A 156 1.85 -37.95 9.50
CA ARG A 156 2.80 -37.45 8.51
C ARG A 156 2.78 -35.92 8.36
N ILE A 157 3.87 -35.31 8.78
CA ILE A 157 4.16 -33.89 8.50
C ILE A 157 4.24 -33.63 6.98
N GLU A 158 3.45 -32.68 6.47
CA GLU A 158 3.33 -32.37 5.03
C GLU A 158 4.59 -31.70 4.45
N GLU A 159 5.07 -32.19 3.31
CA GLU A 159 6.13 -31.52 2.54
C GLU A 159 5.55 -30.35 1.74
N VAL A 160 6.12 -29.15 1.90
CA VAL A 160 5.72 -27.95 1.17
C VAL A 160 6.91 -27.34 0.42
N ASN A 161 6.62 -26.54 -0.60
CA ASN A 161 7.61 -25.66 -1.22
C ASN A 161 7.44 -24.22 -0.72
N ALA A 162 8.37 -23.33 -1.08
CA ALA A 162 8.37 -21.92 -0.65
C ALA A 162 7.05 -21.18 -0.90
N LYS A 163 6.40 -21.39 -2.06
CA LYS A 163 5.14 -20.72 -2.38
C LYS A 163 3.98 -21.20 -1.53
N ILE A 164 3.87 -22.52 -1.36
CA ILE A 164 2.84 -23.12 -0.49
C ILE A 164 3.09 -22.70 0.95
N LEU A 165 4.35 -22.69 1.40
CA LEU A 165 4.72 -22.24 2.74
C LEU A 165 4.26 -20.80 3.00
N GLN A 166 4.54 -19.89 2.07
CA GLN A 166 4.12 -18.49 2.19
C GLN A 166 2.60 -18.37 2.31
N LYS A 167 1.84 -19.04 1.43
CA LYS A 167 0.37 -19.08 1.50
C LYS A 167 -0.13 -19.62 2.85
N ILE A 168 0.48 -20.69 3.35
CA ILE A 168 0.10 -21.31 4.63
C ILE A 168 0.35 -20.37 5.81
N ILE A 169 1.48 -19.67 5.82
CA ILE A 169 1.83 -18.69 6.85
C ILE A 169 0.83 -17.53 6.86
N GLU A 170 0.33 -17.12 5.69
CA GLU A 170 -0.68 -16.07 5.54
C GLU A 170 -2.09 -16.54 5.95
N ASP A 171 -2.47 -17.75 5.58
CA ASP A 171 -3.84 -18.27 5.77
C ASP A 171 -4.07 -18.92 7.15
N THR A 172 -3.01 -19.27 7.88
CA THR A 172 -3.09 -20.09 9.11
C THR A 172 -2.49 -19.39 10.32
N ASP A 173 -3.22 -19.39 11.43
CA ASP A 173 -2.80 -18.73 12.68
C ASP A 173 -1.53 -19.35 13.31
N PHE A 174 -1.35 -20.67 13.24
CA PHE A 174 -0.22 -21.36 13.87
C PHE A 174 0.35 -22.42 12.93
N VAL A 175 1.61 -22.23 12.51
CA VAL A 175 2.30 -23.13 11.57
C VAL A 175 3.69 -23.47 12.11
N ALA A 176 3.89 -24.72 12.49
CA ALA A 176 5.22 -25.25 12.80
C ALA A 176 5.90 -25.73 11.51
N VAL A 177 7.09 -25.22 11.21
CA VAL A 177 7.83 -25.49 9.98
C VAL A 177 9.16 -26.13 10.32
N LEU A 178 9.36 -27.36 9.85
CA LEU A 178 10.64 -28.06 9.89
C LEU A 178 11.46 -27.74 8.64
N PHE A 179 12.45 -26.88 8.78
CA PHE A 179 13.50 -26.69 7.78
C PHE A 179 14.48 -27.84 7.89
N TYR A 180 14.62 -28.64 6.82
CA TYR A 180 15.47 -29.83 6.84
C TYR A 180 16.16 -30.11 5.51
N ASP A 181 16.99 -31.15 5.51
CA ASP A 181 17.67 -31.65 4.30
C ASP A 181 17.34 -33.15 4.19
N LYS A 182 16.67 -33.54 3.11
CA LYS A 182 16.21 -34.92 2.90
C LYS A 182 17.37 -35.93 2.77
N ASP A 183 18.52 -35.49 2.27
CA ASP A 183 19.72 -36.31 2.12
C ASP A 183 20.54 -36.38 3.43
N GLN A 184 20.26 -35.51 4.40
CA GLN A 184 20.96 -35.46 5.68
C GLN A 184 20.41 -36.47 6.70
N LYS A 185 21.27 -37.41 7.13
CA LYS A 185 20.91 -38.46 8.12
C LYS A 185 20.45 -37.95 9.48
N LYS A 186 20.85 -36.73 9.89
CA LYS A 186 20.43 -36.13 11.16
C LYS A 186 18.97 -35.65 11.01
N SER A 187 18.69 -34.88 9.96
CA SER A 187 17.33 -34.50 9.56
C SER A 187 16.36 -35.68 9.46
N GLN A 188 16.74 -36.75 8.74
CA GLN A 188 15.89 -37.94 8.59
C GLN A 188 15.57 -38.65 9.91
N LYS A 189 16.45 -38.54 10.91
CA LYS A 189 16.15 -39.09 12.25
C LYS A 189 15.23 -38.20 13.04
N ILE A 190 15.45 -36.89 12.97
CA ILE A 190 14.61 -35.90 13.64
C ILE A 190 13.19 -35.98 13.07
N LEU A 191 13.03 -35.97 11.75
CA LEU A 191 11.73 -36.12 11.10
C LEU A 191 10.97 -37.35 11.61
N ALA A 192 11.63 -38.50 11.72
CA ALA A 192 10.98 -39.73 12.20
C ALA A 192 10.57 -39.70 13.69
N GLU A 193 11.18 -38.84 14.51
CA GLU A 193 10.69 -38.60 15.87
C GLU A 193 9.54 -37.56 15.81
N LEU A 194 9.70 -36.46 15.05
CA LEU A 194 8.68 -35.41 14.95
C LEU A 194 7.34 -35.86 14.34
N GLU A 195 7.34 -36.84 13.43
CA GLU A 195 6.10 -37.46 12.92
C GLU A 195 5.25 -38.10 14.03
N ASN A 196 5.82 -38.41 15.22
CA ASN A 196 5.05 -38.98 16.34
C ASN A 196 4.19 -37.94 17.08
N ILE A 197 4.38 -36.63 16.84
CA ILE A 197 3.63 -35.55 17.50
C ILE A 197 2.72 -34.78 16.55
N ASP A 198 2.64 -35.21 15.29
CA ASP A 198 1.88 -34.57 14.21
C ASP A 198 0.37 -34.53 14.52
N ASP A 199 -0.23 -35.71 14.77
CA ASP A 199 -1.61 -35.86 15.22
C ASP A 199 -1.92 -35.03 16.49
N GLU A 200 -0.95 -34.87 17.41
CA GLU A 200 -1.09 -34.01 18.59
C GLU A 200 -1.03 -32.51 18.25
N CYS A 201 -0.25 -32.09 17.25
CA CYS A 201 -0.21 -30.71 16.77
C CYS A 201 -1.56 -30.32 16.14
N ASP A 202 -2.12 -31.19 15.29
CA ASP A 202 -3.43 -30.98 14.68
C ASP A 202 -4.55 -30.88 15.72
N GLN A 203 -4.52 -31.73 16.75
CA GLN A 203 -5.47 -31.66 17.86
C GLN A 203 -5.39 -30.35 18.65
N ASN A 204 -4.26 -29.65 18.57
CA ASN A 204 -4.07 -28.33 19.16
C ASN A 204 -4.21 -27.22 18.11
N ASP A 205 -4.75 -27.48 16.92
CA ASP A 205 -4.85 -26.56 15.77
C ASP A 205 -3.51 -25.84 15.49
N ILE A 206 -2.44 -26.62 15.31
CA ILE A 206 -1.13 -26.16 14.86
C ILE A 206 -0.79 -26.98 13.62
N ALA A 207 -0.75 -26.33 12.45
CA ALA A 207 -0.35 -27.00 11.22
C ALA A 207 1.14 -27.35 11.29
N PHE A 208 1.52 -28.59 11.02
CA PHE A 208 2.91 -29.01 11.04
C PHE A 208 3.39 -29.37 9.63
N VAL A 209 4.26 -28.56 9.06
CA VAL A 209 4.82 -28.75 7.72
C VAL A 209 6.35 -28.89 7.75
N LYS A 210 6.91 -29.40 6.67
CA LYS A 210 8.36 -29.53 6.45
C LYS A 210 8.75 -29.03 5.07
N ILE A 211 9.99 -28.52 4.97
CA ILE A 211 10.53 -27.98 3.72
C ILE A 211 12.01 -28.38 3.55
N ASP A 212 12.30 -28.98 2.39
CA ASP A 212 13.64 -29.31 1.91
C ASP A 212 14.15 -28.23 0.93
N ASP A 213 14.38 -27.01 1.42
CA ASP A 213 14.95 -25.90 0.63
C ASP A 213 15.97 -25.06 1.43
N ASP A 214 17.26 -25.33 1.18
CA ASP A 214 18.40 -24.60 1.76
C ASP A 214 18.40 -23.08 1.45
N LYS A 215 17.74 -22.65 0.37
CA LYS A 215 17.66 -21.23 0.02
C LYS A 215 16.59 -20.56 0.85
N GLU A 216 15.41 -21.18 0.91
CA GLU A 216 14.31 -20.68 1.74
C GLU A 216 14.75 -20.56 3.20
N ALA A 217 15.43 -21.59 3.74
CA ALA A 217 15.98 -21.53 5.09
C ALA A 217 16.87 -20.29 5.31
N LYS A 218 17.73 -19.95 4.35
CA LYS A 218 18.60 -18.75 4.43
C LYS A 218 17.84 -17.45 4.28
N GLU A 219 16.78 -17.41 3.49
CA GLU A 219 15.92 -16.23 3.38
C GLU A 219 15.19 -15.91 4.69
N TRP A 220 15.03 -16.90 5.56
CA TRP A 220 14.55 -16.75 6.94
C TRP A 220 15.68 -16.64 7.99
N GLY A 221 16.95 -16.47 7.57
CA GLY A 221 18.08 -16.36 8.51
C GLY A 221 18.48 -17.66 9.21
N ILE A 222 18.05 -18.81 8.71
CA ILE A 222 18.31 -20.12 9.31
C ILE A 222 19.61 -20.69 8.76
N ASP A 223 20.70 -20.49 9.51
CA ASP A 223 22.03 -20.99 9.16
C ASP A 223 22.23 -22.49 9.40
N GLU A 224 21.55 -23.05 10.40
CA GLU A 224 21.72 -24.44 10.83
C GLU A 224 20.43 -25.25 10.67
N ILE A 225 20.44 -26.20 9.73
CA ILE A 225 19.38 -27.20 9.57
C ILE A 225 19.79 -28.59 10.11
N PRO A 226 18.86 -29.39 10.66
CA PRO A 226 17.43 -29.11 10.77
C PRO A 226 17.10 -28.13 11.90
N SER A 227 16.09 -27.29 11.67
CA SER A 227 15.56 -26.29 12.61
C SER A 227 14.03 -26.26 12.56
N ILE A 228 13.39 -25.86 13.65
CA ILE A 228 11.95 -25.65 13.73
C ILE A 228 11.68 -24.16 13.97
N VAL A 229 10.79 -23.60 13.15
CA VAL A 229 10.22 -22.26 13.36
C VAL A 229 8.72 -22.40 13.50
N LEU A 230 8.14 -21.84 14.55
CA LEU A 230 6.70 -21.68 14.71
C LEU A 230 6.30 -20.29 14.22
N PHE A 231 5.45 -20.21 13.21
CA PHE A 231 4.81 -18.97 12.79
C PHE A 231 3.50 -18.81 13.53
N GLU A 232 3.38 -17.71 14.28
CA GLU A 232 2.14 -17.29 14.92
C GLU A 232 1.60 -16.08 14.17
N ARG A 233 0.56 -16.26 13.34
CA ARG A 233 -0.02 -15.22 12.48
C ARG A 233 1.06 -14.48 11.67
N GLY A 234 1.97 -15.24 11.06
CA GLY A 234 3.11 -14.69 10.32
C GLY A 234 4.37 -14.42 11.16
N ILE A 235 4.28 -14.37 12.50
CA ILE A 235 5.40 -13.98 13.37
C ILE A 235 6.28 -15.20 13.70
N PRO A 236 7.56 -15.22 13.31
CA PRO A 236 8.43 -16.40 13.49
C PRO A 236 8.97 -16.52 14.91
N HIS A 237 8.92 -17.74 15.45
CA HIS A 237 9.49 -18.15 16.73
C HIS A 237 10.45 -19.31 16.51
N ILE A 238 11.75 -19.12 16.77
CA ILE A 238 12.76 -20.16 16.58
C ILE A 238 12.82 -21.08 17.81
N TYR A 239 12.80 -22.39 17.58
CA TYR A 239 13.00 -23.37 18.66
C TYR A 239 14.49 -23.67 18.90
N GLU A 240 15.02 -23.27 20.05
CA GLU A 240 16.42 -23.52 20.44
C GLU A 240 16.68 -24.87 21.15
N GLY A 241 15.64 -25.68 21.35
CA GLY A 241 15.74 -26.94 22.11
C GLY A 241 16.30 -28.13 21.32
N ASP A 242 16.26 -29.31 21.94
CA ASP A 242 16.73 -30.55 21.31
C ASP A 242 15.62 -31.21 20.49
N LEU A 243 15.72 -31.12 19.17
CA LEU A 243 14.76 -31.72 18.22
C LEU A 243 14.65 -33.25 18.31
N MET A 244 15.55 -33.93 19.01
CA MET A 244 15.41 -35.37 19.30
C MET A 244 14.43 -35.68 20.44
N LYS A 245 13.83 -34.66 21.05
CA LYS A 245 12.88 -34.79 22.14
C LYS A 245 11.52 -34.20 21.75
N GLU A 246 10.79 -34.95 20.95
CA GLU A 246 9.46 -34.60 20.44
C GLU A 246 8.50 -34.12 21.56
N ASP A 247 8.50 -34.76 22.74
CA ASP A 247 7.69 -34.34 23.89
C ASP A 247 8.01 -32.91 24.40
N GLU A 248 9.29 -32.52 24.37
CA GLU A 248 9.72 -31.18 24.80
C GLU A 248 9.35 -30.13 23.74
N LEU A 249 9.42 -30.48 22.44
CA LEU A 249 8.98 -29.61 21.34
C LEU A 249 7.47 -29.41 21.36
N LEU A 250 6.68 -30.48 21.46
CA LEU A 250 5.21 -30.38 21.55
C LEU A 250 4.79 -29.54 22.75
N GLY A 251 5.46 -29.72 23.90
CA GLY A 251 5.24 -28.89 25.08
C GLY A 251 5.53 -27.40 24.84
N TRP A 252 6.56 -27.09 24.05
CA TRP A 252 6.89 -25.72 23.65
C TRP A 252 5.88 -25.14 22.66
N LEU A 253 5.49 -25.87 21.61
CA LEU A 253 4.46 -25.44 20.64
C LEU A 253 3.14 -25.08 21.33
N VAL A 254 2.68 -25.94 22.23
CA VAL A 254 1.45 -25.70 23.02
C VAL A 254 1.64 -24.57 24.04
N HIS A 255 2.86 -24.31 24.49
CA HIS A 255 3.16 -23.17 25.37
C HIS A 255 3.03 -21.85 24.62
N GLN A 256 3.70 -21.70 23.47
CA GLN A 256 3.65 -20.47 22.65
C GLN A 256 2.22 -20.15 22.25
N LYS A 257 1.45 -21.15 21.81
CA LYS A 257 0.02 -20.96 21.51
C LYS A 257 -0.83 -20.44 22.70
N ARG A 258 -0.37 -20.61 23.94
CA ARG A 258 -1.14 -20.24 25.15
C ARG A 258 -0.63 -19.00 25.87
N TYR A 259 0.64 -18.69 25.68
CA TYR A 259 1.34 -17.62 26.38
C TYR A 259 2.15 -16.86 25.34
N SER A 260 1.80 -15.58 25.17
CA SER A 260 2.60 -14.67 24.36
C SER A 260 3.87 -14.33 25.13
N GLU A 261 5.00 -14.40 24.44
CA GLU A 261 6.32 -13.93 24.87
C GLU A 261 6.93 -13.20 23.68
N ILE A 262 7.70 -12.14 23.93
CA ILE A 262 8.31 -11.37 22.84
C ILE A 262 9.29 -12.28 22.06
N PRO A 263 9.00 -12.59 20.77
CA PRO A 263 9.81 -13.50 19.98
C PRO A 263 11.19 -12.95 19.66
N GLU A 264 12.19 -13.83 19.71
CA GLU A 264 13.54 -13.54 19.23
C GLU A 264 13.65 -13.88 17.75
N VAL A 265 14.06 -12.91 16.94
CA VAL A 265 14.13 -13.00 15.48
C VAL A 265 15.54 -12.72 14.96
N THR A 266 15.85 -13.23 13.77
CA THR A 266 17.08 -12.85 13.04
C THR A 266 16.88 -11.53 12.30
N ASP A 267 17.96 -10.96 11.76
CA ASP A 267 17.91 -9.78 10.89
C ASP A 267 17.06 -10.02 9.64
N GLU A 268 17.17 -11.19 8.99
CA GLU A 268 16.34 -11.51 7.82
C GLU A 268 14.85 -11.68 8.17
N MET A 269 14.55 -12.27 9.33
CA MET A 269 13.17 -12.34 9.84
C MET A 269 12.62 -10.94 10.14
N LYS A 270 13.43 -10.06 10.75
CA LYS A 270 13.07 -8.67 11.02
C LYS A 270 12.78 -7.92 9.71
N ASP A 271 13.60 -8.08 8.68
CA ASP A 271 13.36 -7.45 7.36
C ASP A 271 12.02 -7.91 6.75
N LYS A 272 11.74 -9.22 6.77
CA LYS A 272 10.44 -9.75 6.32
C LYS A 272 9.27 -9.22 7.15
N LEU A 273 9.45 -9.03 8.46
CA LEU A 273 8.41 -8.46 9.32
C LEU A 273 8.17 -6.98 9.00
N VAL A 274 9.22 -6.20 8.74
CA VAL A 274 9.11 -4.79 8.31
C VAL A 274 8.36 -4.68 6.98
N GLU A 275 8.54 -5.63 6.07
CA GLU A 275 7.84 -5.64 4.77
C GLU A 275 6.35 -5.99 4.89
N ASN A 276 5.98 -6.90 5.80
CA ASN A 276 4.65 -7.50 5.86
C ASN A 276 3.78 -7.01 7.03
N THR A 277 4.35 -6.24 7.95
CA THR A 277 3.66 -5.76 9.17
C THR A 277 3.56 -4.25 9.15
N GLU A 278 2.33 -3.74 9.30
CA GLU A 278 2.06 -2.30 9.32
C GLU A 278 2.68 -1.60 10.54
N HIS A 279 2.57 -2.22 11.72
CA HIS A 279 3.07 -1.67 12.99
C HIS A 279 3.97 -2.69 13.70
N LEU A 280 5.28 -2.45 13.70
CA LEU A 280 6.29 -3.35 14.25
C LEU A 280 7.22 -2.63 15.23
N ALA A 281 7.35 -3.14 16.45
CA ALA A 281 8.31 -2.70 17.45
C ALA A 281 9.47 -3.70 17.53
N VAL A 282 10.71 -3.23 17.34
CA VAL A 282 11.93 -4.06 17.38
C VAL A 282 12.82 -3.60 18.53
N ILE A 283 13.04 -4.49 19.49
CA ILE A 283 13.97 -4.28 20.61
C ILE A 283 15.33 -4.86 20.26
N PHE A 284 16.33 -3.98 20.13
CA PHE A 284 17.74 -4.38 20.04
C PHE A 284 18.30 -4.53 21.45
N TYR A 285 18.92 -5.68 21.76
CA TYR A 285 19.48 -5.95 23.08
C TYR A 285 20.75 -6.82 23.00
N ASP A 286 21.50 -6.90 24.10
CA ASP A 286 22.60 -7.86 24.27
C ASP A 286 22.19 -8.93 25.29
N LYS A 287 22.08 -10.20 24.86
CA LYS A 287 21.67 -11.30 25.75
C LYS A 287 22.66 -11.58 26.89
N ASP A 288 23.93 -11.19 26.73
CA ASP A 288 24.97 -11.35 27.74
C ASP A 288 24.95 -10.19 28.77
N ASP A 289 24.25 -9.08 28.48
CA ASP A 289 24.07 -7.96 29.41
C ASP A 289 22.87 -8.16 30.34
N LYS A 290 23.11 -8.00 31.65
CA LYS A 290 22.09 -8.23 32.68
C LYS A 290 21.10 -7.08 32.82
N GLN A 291 21.50 -5.88 32.43
CA GLN A 291 20.64 -4.71 32.44
C GLN A 291 19.64 -4.82 31.29
N ASP A 292 20.10 -5.18 30.09
CA ASP A 292 19.29 -5.44 28.91
C ASP A 292 18.25 -6.51 29.20
N MET A 293 18.67 -7.67 29.72
CA MET A 293 17.74 -8.73 30.12
C MET A 293 16.75 -8.27 31.19
N ARG A 294 17.12 -7.32 32.06
CA ARG A 294 16.18 -6.79 33.06
C ARG A 294 15.12 -5.91 32.40
N ILE A 295 15.52 -5.03 31.48
CA ILE A 295 14.62 -4.18 30.72
C ILE A 295 13.64 -5.04 29.93
N LEU A 296 14.15 -6.04 29.21
CA LEU A 296 13.32 -6.97 28.44
C LEU A 296 12.23 -7.62 29.29
N ASN A 297 12.56 -8.12 30.49
CA ASN A 297 11.57 -8.71 31.39
C ASN A 297 10.49 -7.72 31.89
N GLU A 298 10.76 -6.42 31.93
CA GLU A 298 9.72 -5.42 32.22
C GLU A 298 8.86 -5.20 30.95
N LEU A 299 9.46 -5.14 29.76
CA LEU A 299 8.73 -5.01 28.49
C LEU A 299 7.83 -6.20 28.14
N GLU A 300 8.15 -7.42 28.61
CA GLU A 300 7.24 -8.57 28.50
C GLU A 300 5.87 -8.32 29.18
N ASN A 301 5.77 -7.36 30.13
CA ASN A 301 4.49 -7.05 30.79
C ASN A 301 3.50 -6.32 29.88
N ILE A 302 3.96 -5.71 28.77
CA ILE A 302 3.12 -4.93 27.85
C ILE A 302 2.77 -5.68 26.55
N ASP A 303 3.38 -6.85 26.30
CA ASP A 303 3.20 -7.66 25.09
C ASP A 303 1.72 -7.98 24.80
N ASP A 304 1.02 -8.54 25.78
CA ASP A 304 -0.43 -8.82 25.72
C ASP A 304 -1.27 -7.56 25.38
N GLU A 305 -0.83 -6.37 25.77
CA GLU A 305 -1.55 -5.12 25.51
C GLU A 305 -1.25 -4.58 24.10
N LEU A 306 0.01 -4.70 23.64
CA LEU A 306 0.42 -4.35 22.28
C LEU A 306 -0.26 -5.24 21.24
N GLU A 307 -0.33 -6.55 21.47
CA GLU A 307 -0.99 -7.51 20.58
C GLU A 307 -2.48 -7.16 20.39
N LYS A 308 -3.17 -6.78 21.47
CA LYS A 308 -4.59 -6.35 21.41
C LYS A 308 -4.78 -5.08 20.60
N GLU A 309 -3.81 -4.19 20.65
CA GLU A 309 -3.83 -2.94 19.89
C GLU A 309 -3.29 -3.15 18.47
N GLY A 310 -2.82 -4.35 18.12
CA GLY A 310 -2.31 -4.73 16.80
C GLY A 310 -0.93 -4.15 16.50
N ILE A 311 -0.06 -4.05 17.51
CA ILE A 311 1.36 -3.73 17.36
C ILE A 311 2.12 -5.02 17.64
N VAL A 312 2.89 -5.48 16.65
CA VAL A 312 3.77 -6.65 16.82
C VAL A 312 5.05 -6.17 17.50
N ILE A 313 5.50 -6.86 18.55
CA ILE A 313 6.78 -6.56 19.19
C ILE A 313 7.71 -7.77 19.08
N VAL A 314 8.96 -7.54 18.71
CA VAL A 314 10.00 -8.58 18.56
C VAL A 314 11.31 -8.10 19.18
N ARG A 315 12.23 -9.03 19.45
CA ARG A 315 13.56 -8.73 19.96
C ARG A 315 14.67 -9.34 19.10
N ILE A 316 15.81 -8.67 19.05
CA ILE A 316 16.97 -9.10 18.28
C ILE A 316 18.28 -8.91 19.06
N ASP A 317 19.08 -9.98 19.13
CA ASP A 317 20.42 -10.00 19.72
C ASP A 317 21.49 -9.89 18.62
N ASN A 318 21.52 -8.75 17.92
CA ASN A 318 22.47 -8.47 16.84
C ASN A 318 23.03 -7.05 16.93
N ALA A 319 24.18 -6.90 17.61
CA ALA A 319 24.87 -5.62 17.77
C ALA A 319 25.60 -5.12 16.50
N ALA A 320 25.64 -5.90 15.43
CA ALA A 320 26.08 -5.42 14.11
C ALA A 320 24.91 -4.72 13.43
N GLU A 321 23.75 -5.37 13.41
CA GLU A 321 22.50 -4.83 12.88
C GLU A 321 22.09 -3.52 13.56
N ALA A 322 22.12 -3.48 14.90
CA ALA A 322 21.80 -2.27 15.66
C ALA A 322 22.61 -1.04 15.22
N LYS A 323 23.87 -1.23 14.79
CA LYS A 323 24.73 -0.13 14.33
C LYS A 323 24.37 0.36 12.94
N GLU A 324 23.70 -0.45 12.12
CA GLU A 324 23.21 -0.01 10.82
C GLU A 324 22.11 1.04 10.98
N TYR A 325 21.37 0.99 12.10
CA TYR A 325 20.40 2.00 12.53
C TYR A 325 21.00 3.14 13.37
N GLY A 326 22.33 3.21 13.55
CA GLY A 326 22.97 4.24 14.35
C GLY A 326 22.87 4.05 15.87
N LEU A 327 22.47 2.85 16.33
CA LEU A 327 22.30 2.58 17.75
C LEU A 327 23.65 2.33 18.43
N ASP A 328 24.14 3.33 19.15
CA ASP A 328 25.41 3.26 19.88
C ASP A 328 25.31 2.55 21.25
N HIS A 329 24.09 2.44 21.79
CA HIS A 329 23.81 1.91 23.13
C HIS A 329 22.65 0.92 23.07
N LEU A 330 22.79 -0.18 23.83
CA LEU A 330 21.77 -1.20 23.99
C LEU A 330 21.31 -1.26 25.46
N PRO A 331 20.04 -1.59 25.73
CA PRO A 331 19.02 -1.89 24.73
C PRO A 331 18.45 -0.62 24.09
N ALA A 332 17.85 -0.77 22.91
CA ALA A 332 17.19 0.30 22.17
C ALA A 332 15.91 -0.24 21.51
N LEU A 333 14.93 0.63 21.30
CA LEU A 333 13.64 0.28 20.69
C LEU A 333 13.43 1.15 19.44
N ILE A 334 13.15 0.49 18.32
CA ILE A 334 12.70 1.14 17.09
C ILE A 334 11.28 0.67 16.80
N TYR A 335 10.39 1.59 16.52
CA TYR A 335 9.05 1.31 16.02
C TYR A 335 9.04 1.58 14.52
N PHE A 336 8.38 0.73 13.75
CA PHE A 336 8.22 0.86 12.31
C PHE A 336 6.73 1.03 12.01
N GLU A 337 6.42 2.08 11.25
CA GLU A 337 5.10 2.33 10.69
C GLU A 337 5.24 2.52 9.19
N ASN A 338 4.58 1.67 8.41
CA ASN A 338 4.68 1.71 6.94
C ASN A 338 6.13 1.71 6.43
N LYS A 339 6.99 0.92 7.08
CA LYS A 339 8.45 0.79 6.83
C LYS A 339 9.30 1.98 7.31
N ILE A 340 8.70 3.05 7.84
CA ILE A 340 9.40 4.20 8.37
C ILE A 340 9.78 3.93 9.84
N PRO A 341 11.09 3.91 10.18
CA PRO A 341 11.54 3.70 11.55
C PRO A 341 11.48 4.98 12.40
N ALA A 342 10.98 4.85 13.62
CA ALA A 342 10.99 5.86 14.68
C ALA A 342 11.77 5.33 15.89
N LEU A 343 12.74 6.11 16.37
CA LEU A 343 13.54 5.78 17.55
C LEU A 343 12.84 6.21 18.84
N TYR A 344 12.76 5.31 19.82
CA TYR A 344 12.33 5.68 21.17
C TYR A 344 13.49 6.26 21.99
N GLU A 345 13.36 7.52 22.42
CA GLU A 345 14.39 8.23 23.21
C GLU A 345 14.17 8.17 24.75
N GLY A 346 13.06 7.57 25.21
CA GLY A 346 12.69 7.54 26.62
C GLY A 346 13.38 6.45 27.45
N ASP A 347 12.91 6.24 28.69
CA ASP A 347 13.46 5.22 29.59
C ASP A 347 12.77 3.86 29.39
N LEU A 348 13.45 2.91 28.73
CA LEU A 348 12.95 1.55 28.52
C LEU A 348 12.69 0.76 29.81
N MET A 349 13.20 1.20 30.98
CA MET A 349 12.84 0.59 32.27
C MET A 349 11.39 0.92 32.70
N ASN A 350 10.73 1.88 32.04
CA ASN A 350 9.38 2.32 32.34
C ASN A 350 8.41 1.77 31.28
N GLU A 351 7.96 0.53 31.47
CA GLU A 351 7.05 -0.17 30.57
C GLU A 351 5.77 0.62 30.24
N ASP A 352 5.21 1.35 31.21
CA ASP A 352 4.02 2.19 31.03
C ASP A 352 4.26 3.33 30.01
N GLU A 353 5.46 3.92 30.01
CA GLU A 353 5.84 5.03 29.12
C GLU A 353 6.14 4.53 27.70
N VAL A 354 6.77 3.36 27.59
CA VAL A 354 7.00 2.69 26.31
C VAL A 354 5.67 2.33 25.65
N LEU A 355 4.74 1.75 26.42
CA LEU A 355 3.40 1.43 25.93
C LEU A 355 2.66 2.69 25.49
N GLU A 356 2.64 3.75 26.30
CA GLU A 356 1.98 5.01 25.93
C GLU A 356 2.55 5.57 24.63
N TRP A 357 3.88 5.57 24.49
CA TRP A 357 4.54 6.04 23.27
C TRP A 357 4.14 5.20 22.03
N LEU A 358 4.22 3.87 22.09
CA LEU A 358 3.82 2.99 20.99
C LEU A 358 2.36 3.18 20.59
N LEU A 359 1.47 3.39 21.56
CA LEU A 359 0.05 3.65 21.30
C LEU A 359 -0.21 5.03 20.70
N VAL A 360 0.62 6.02 21.03
CA VAL A 360 0.55 7.34 20.41
C VAL A 360 0.96 7.25 18.95
N GLN A 361 2.13 6.67 18.65
CA GLN A 361 2.61 6.49 17.26
C GLN A 361 1.52 5.88 16.38
N LYS A 362 0.95 4.74 16.79
CA LYS A 362 -0.13 4.08 16.03
C LYS A 362 -1.42 4.90 15.88
N LYS A 363 -1.74 5.81 16.81
CA LYS A 363 -3.05 6.50 16.86
C LYS A 363 -3.01 7.92 16.28
N THR A 364 -1.81 8.47 16.10
CA THR A 364 -1.60 9.85 15.69
C THR A 364 -0.46 9.89 14.71
N ALA A 365 -0.63 10.59 13.59
CA ALA A 365 0.48 11.01 12.74
C ALA A 365 1.40 11.89 13.60
N THR A 366 2.62 11.40 13.83
CA THR A 366 3.65 12.14 14.54
C THR A 366 4.95 12.04 13.76
N ILE A 367 5.62 13.17 13.60
CA ILE A 367 6.90 13.27 12.92
C ILE A 367 7.93 12.34 13.60
N GLU A 368 8.48 11.38 12.86
CA GLU A 368 9.34 10.35 13.45
C GLU A 368 10.73 10.87 13.81
N GLU A 369 11.22 10.54 15.02
CA GLU A 369 12.60 10.81 15.42
C GLU A 369 13.53 9.73 14.84
N VAL A 370 14.56 10.17 14.10
CA VAL A 370 15.50 9.29 13.40
C VAL A 370 16.95 9.60 13.72
N THR A 371 17.79 8.55 13.69
CA THR A 371 19.25 8.70 13.76
C THR A 371 19.83 9.23 12.45
N ASP A 372 21.08 9.71 12.48
CA ASP A 372 21.82 10.04 11.26
C ASP A 372 21.81 8.85 10.27
N GLU A 373 22.08 7.62 10.70
CA GLU A 373 22.12 6.44 9.83
C GLU A 373 20.76 6.15 9.16
N ILE A 374 19.67 6.16 9.94
CA ILE A 374 18.31 6.00 9.43
C ILE A 374 17.98 7.09 8.39
N LEU A 375 18.31 8.34 8.72
CA LEU A 375 18.06 9.47 7.84
C LEU A 375 18.77 9.33 6.48
N VAL A 376 19.99 8.79 6.45
CA VAL A 376 20.68 8.51 5.18
C VAL A 376 19.91 7.50 4.35
N THR A 377 19.41 6.44 4.98
CA THR A 377 18.63 5.40 4.31
C THR A 377 17.36 6.01 3.72
N LEU A 378 16.58 6.75 4.51
CA LEU A 378 15.35 7.40 4.05
C LEU A 378 15.58 8.34 2.85
N ILE A 379 16.60 9.21 2.93
CA ILE A 379 16.95 10.12 1.82
C ILE A 379 17.38 9.36 0.55
N ASN A 380 17.93 8.15 0.69
CA ASN A 380 18.38 7.36 -0.46
C ASN A 380 17.27 6.53 -1.10
N GLU A 381 16.32 6.06 -0.31
CA GLU A 381 15.27 5.13 -0.71
C GLU A 381 14.00 5.85 -1.17
N HIS A 382 13.70 7.02 -0.60
CA HIS A 382 12.50 7.79 -0.94
C HIS A 382 12.82 9.05 -1.74
N GLU A 383 11.92 9.40 -2.67
CA GLU A 383 12.10 10.57 -3.53
C GLU A 383 11.89 11.88 -2.76
N TYR A 384 10.89 11.94 -1.88
CA TYR A 384 10.53 13.13 -1.11
C TYR A 384 10.67 12.87 0.39
N VAL A 385 11.64 13.56 1.03
CA VAL A 385 11.86 13.47 2.48
C VAL A 385 12.06 14.86 3.05
N VAL A 386 11.16 15.28 3.93
CA VAL A 386 11.28 16.52 4.70
C VAL A 386 11.95 16.20 6.03
N VAL A 387 12.96 16.99 6.38
CA VAL A 387 13.77 16.76 7.58
C VAL A 387 13.80 18.02 8.43
N PHE A 388 13.26 17.91 9.63
CA PHE A 388 13.37 18.93 10.66
C PHE A 388 14.59 18.66 11.54
N PHE A 389 15.70 19.35 11.24
CA PHE A 389 16.89 19.30 12.07
C PHE A 389 16.69 20.17 13.32
N THR A 390 16.36 19.54 14.44
CA THR A 390 16.18 20.19 15.75
C THR A 390 17.53 20.58 16.34
N GLY A 391 18.53 19.71 16.18
CA GLY A 391 19.76 19.75 16.98
C GLY A 391 19.48 19.47 18.46
N PRO A 392 20.48 19.62 19.36
CA PRO A 392 20.27 19.37 20.78
C PRO A 392 19.23 20.36 21.34
N CYS A 393 18.03 19.86 21.62
CA CYS A 393 16.87 20.62 22.06
C CYS A 393 16.58 20.33 23.54
N GLU A 394 16.57 21.35 24.41
CA GLU A 394 16.15 21.15 25.81
C GLU A 394 14.62 21.31 25.96
N PRO A 395 13.95 20.58 26.88
CA PRO A 395 12.51 20.72 27.09
C PRO A 395 12.08 22.17 27.40
N GLY A 396 11.11 22.67 26.64
CA GLY A 396 10.57 24.03 26.71
C GLY A 396 11.33 25.06 25.86
N GLU A 397 12.26 24.64 25.01
CA GLU A 397 12.89 25.50 24.00
C GLU A 397 12.00 25.69 22.76
N THR A 398 12.40 26.62 21.89
CA THR A 398 11.63 26.95 20.68
C THR A 398 11.55 25.78 19.70
N CYS A 399 12.55 24.89 19.68
CA CYS A 399 12.55 23.70 18.83
C CYS A 399 11.36 22.78 19.12
N GLU A 400 11.04 22.53 20.40
CA GLU A 400 9.87 21.72 20.79
C GLU A 400 8.55 22.42 20.39
N HIS A 401 8.46 23.75 20.54
CA HIS A 401 7.27 24.49 20.12
C HIS A 401 7.05 24.42 18.61
N THR A 402 8.12 24.59 17.84
CA THR A 402 8.08 24.50 16.37
C THR A 402 7.75 23.08 15.92
N LEU A 403 8.35 22.04 16.50
CA LEU A 403 8.03 20.65 16.19
C LEU A 403 6.53 20.38 16.40
N ASN A 404 6.00 20.73 17.58
CA ASN A 404 4.56 20.57 17.88
C ASN A 404 3.62 21.31 16.92
N ALA A 405 4.06 22.41 16.30
CA ALA A 405 3.26 23.09 15.27
C ALA A 405 3.32 22.31 13.94
N LEU A 406 4.49 21.81 13.58
CA LEU A 406 4.71 21.00 12.38
C LEU A 406 3.98 19.64 12.44
N GLU A 407 3.75 19.07 13.63
CA GLU A 407 2.91 17.86 13.79
C GLU A 407 1.49 18.04 13.21
N SER A 408 1.00 19.27 13.07
CA SER A 408 -0.36 19.52 12.58
C SER A 408 -0.52 19.37 11.06
N ILE A 409 0.59 19.29 10.32
CA ILE A 409 0.62 19.14 8.87
C ILE A 409 1.14 17.76 8.44
N ASP A 410 1.54 16.93 9.41
CA ASP A 410 2.14 15.61 9.20
C ASP A 410 1.18 14.68 8.45
N ASP A 411 -0.09 14.66 8.88
CA ASP A 411 -1.16 13.90 8.23
C ASP A 411 -1.39 14.32 6.77
N GLU A 412 -1.32 15.63 6.47
CA GLU A 412 -1.43 16.12 5.10
C GLU A 412 -0.22 15.73 4.23
N LEU A 413 0.98 15.66 4.80
CA LEU A 413 2.20 15.24 4.09
C LEU A 413 2.25 13.74 3.87
N ASP A 414 1.84 12.93 4.84
CA ASP A 414 1.67 11.48 4.70
C ASP A 414 0.68 11.15 3.59
N GLU A 415 -0.45 11.87 3.55
CA GLU A 415 -1.43 11.75 2.49
C GLU A 415 -0.86 12.13 1.10
N ALA A 416 0.12 13.02 1.05
CA ALA A 416 0.85 13.39 -0.16
C ALA A 416 2.02 12.45 -0.49
N GLY A 417 2.32 11.46 0.36
CA GLY A 417 3.45 10.55 0.19
C GLY A 417 4.82 11.18 0.48
N ILE A 418 4.84 12.28 1.24
CA ILE A 418 6.07 12.99 1.61
C ILE A 418 6.43 12.61 3.03
N ILE A 419 7.54 11.89 3.21
CA ILE A 419 8.00 11.45 4.53
C ILE A 419 8.51 12.65 5.32
N PHE A 420 7.98 12.87 6.52
CA PHE A 420 8.41 13.95 7.40
C PHE A 420 9.06 13.41 8.68
N VAL A 421 10.38 13.59 8.81
CA VAL A 421 11.13 13.13 9.97
C VAL A 421 11.85 14.26 10.71
N THR A 422 12.16 14.02 11.97
CA THR A 422 12.99 14.90 12.79
C THR A 422 14.24 14.19 13.32
N THR A 423 15.28 14.98 13.60
CA THR A 423 16.53 14.44 14.14
C THR A 423 17.25 15.46 15.01
N GLU A 424 17.67 15.04 16.20
CA GLU A 424 18.60 15.81 17.05
C GLU A 424 20.06 15.71 16.58
N ASP A 425 20.37 14.70 15.76
CA ASP A 425 21.72 14.45 15.30
C ASP A 425 22.23 15.55 14.37
N THR A 426 23.49 15.93 14.60
CA THR A 426 24.12 17.04 13.86
C THR A 426 25.19 16.59 12.88
N GLY A 427 25.40 15.29 12.70
CA GLY A 427 26.46 14.78 11.83
C GLY A 427 26.13 15.01 10.36
N ILE A 428 24.92 14.64 9.94
CA ILE A 428 24.44 14.83 8.56
C ILE A 428 24.08 16.27 8.26
N ALA A 429 23.45 16.97 9.20
CA ALA A 429 23.11 18.39 9.09
C ALA A 429 24.30 19.23 8.58
N LYS A 430 25.52 18.97 9.09
CA LYS A 430 26.74 19.66 8.64
C LYS A 430 27.12 19.36 7.19
N LYS A 431 26.86 18.15 6.68
CA LYS A 431 27.12 17.76 5.28
C LYS A 431 26.24 18.55 4.33
N TYR A 432 24.97 18.74 4.68
CA TYR A 432 24.00 19.54 3.93
C TYR A 432 24.01 21.02 4.30
N ASN A 433 25.14 21.52 4.81
CA ASN A 433 25.38 22.94 5.04
C ASN A 433 24.42 23.61 6.05
N VAL A 434 23.75 22.83 6.90
CA VAL A 434 22.98 23.31 8.06
C VAL A 434 23.97 23.73 9.16
N LYS A 435 23.90 25.00 9.55
CA LYS A 435 24.80 25.63 10.54
C LYS A 435 24.07 26.21 11.74
N THR A 436 22.78 26.39 11.61
CA THR A 436 21.88 27.00 12.59
C THR A 436 20.69 26.09 12.74
N TYR A 437 20.21 25.95 13.97
CA TYR A 437 19.09 25.09 14.34
C TYR A 437 18.05 25.93 15.10
N PRO A 438 16.75 25.59 15.04
CA PRO A 438 16.19 24.53 14.20
C PRO A 438 16.24 24.88 12.70
N ARG A 439 16.19 23.87 11.82
CA ARG A 439 16.21 24.06 10.37
C ARG A 439 15.42 22.97 9.64
N LEU A 440 14.50 23.39 8.77
CA LEU A 440 13.81 22.49 7.85
C LEU A 440 14.55 22.39 6.50
N VAL A 441 14.69 21.17 6.01
CA VAL A 441 15.29 20.86 4.70
C VAL A 441 14.41 19.85 4.00
N PHE A 442 14.02 20.13 2.77
CA PHE A 442 13.28 19.21 1.91
C PHE A 442 14.25 18.55 0.93
N PHE A 443 14.39 17.24 1.01
CA PHE A 443 15.19 16.44 0.11
C PHE A 443 14.31 15.93 -1.03
N ARG A 444 14.69 16.26 -2.25
CA ARG A 444 14.00 15.85 -3.48
C ARG A 444 14.99 15.07 -4.33
N ASN A 445 14.82 13.76 -4.40
CA ASN A 445 15.77 12.82 -4.98
C ASN A 445 17.22 13.12 -4.51
N ARG A 446 17.39 13.24 -3.20
CA ARG A 446 18.66 13.52 -2.49
C ARG A 446 19.19 14.95 -2.64
N ASP A 447 18.57 15.82 -3.43
CA ASP A 447 18.94 17.23 -3.52
C ASP A 447 18.30 18.05 -2.38
N PRO A 448 19.09 18.72 -1.54
CA PRO A 448 18.58 19.45 -0.38
C PRO A 448 18.10 20.86 -0.76
N LEU A 449 16.81 21.13 -0.56
CA LEU A 449 16.24 22.46 -0.62
C LEU A 449 16.00 22.99 0.80
N HIS A 450 16.54 24.17 1.10
CA HIS A 450 16.40 24.76 2.43
C HIS A 450 15.21 25.71 2.51
N PHE A 451 14.33 25.49 3.49
CA PHE A 451 13.27 26.45 3.79
C PHE A 451 13.85 27.79 4.29
N THR A 452 13.23 28.90 3.90
CA THR A 452 13.67 30.26 4.26
C THR A 452 12.58 31.13 4.89
N GLY A 453 11.35 30.62 5.00
CA GLY A 453 10.20 31.28 5.64
C GLY A 453 10.21 31.17 7.17
N ASP A 454 9.03 31.40 7.78
CA ASP A 454 8.82 31.25 9.22
C ASP A 454 8.44 29.81 9.57
N LEU A 455 9.21 29.17 10.46
CA LEU A 455 8.96 27.78 10.86
C LEU A 455 7.79 27.66 11.85
N ASP A 456 7.42 28.76 12.51
CA ASP A 456 6.28 28.78 13.42
C ASP A 456 4.93 29.00 12.66
N ASP A 457 4.97 29.14 11.34
CA ASP A 457 3.80 29.26 10.45
C ASP A 457 3.64 27.96 9.65
N GLU A 458 2.88 27.01 10.22
CA GLU A 458 2.63 25.69 9.64
C GLU A 458 2.01 25.75 8.23
N ASP A 459 1.14 26.74 7.98
CA ASP A 459 0.52 26.98 6.67
C ASP A 459 1.58 27.40 5.62
N GLU A 460 2.58 28.22 6.00
CA GLU A 460 3.67 28.62 5.10
C GLU A 460 4.56 27.43 4.73
N VAL A 461 4.84 26.56 5.72
CA VAL A 461 5.66 25.36 5.51
C VAL A 461 4.94 24.37 4.60
N LEU A 462 3.69 24.05 4.88
CA LEU A 462 2.88 23.15 4.07
C LEU A 462 2.72 23.66 2.63
N ALA A 463 2.40 24.95 2.47
CA ALA A 463 2.28 25.56 1.15
C ALA A 463 3.61 25.48 0.39
N TRP A 464 4.75 25.64 1.06
CA TRP A 464 6.06 25.50 0.43
C TRP A 464 6.39 24.06 0.05
N ILE A 465 6.13 23.07 0.90
CA ILE A 465 6.43 21.65 0.62
C ILE A 465 5.57 21.12 -0.54
N THR A 466 4.32 21.56 -0.62
CA THR A 466 3.33 21.06 -1.60
C THR A 466 3.21 21.93 -2.85
N ASP A 467 4.09 22.92 -3.01
CA ASP A 467 4.15 23.80 -4.18
C ASP A 467 4.80 23.08 -5.35
N ASP A 468 4.21 23.20 -6.54
CA ASP A 468 4.62 22.47 -7.75
C ASP A 468 6.07 22.78 -8.15
N GLU A 469 6.46 24.06 -8.19
CA GLU A 469 7.85 24.48 -8.44
C GLU A 469 8.81 23.94 -7.37
N THR A 470 8.31 23.71 -6.15
CA THR A 470 9.10 23.13 -5.07
C THR A 470 9.18 21.62 -5.17
N LEU A 471 8.24 20.93 -5.80
CA LEU A 471 8.26 19.48 -6.00
C LEU A 471 9.11 19.08 -7.21
N GLU A 472 9.22 19.97 -8.19
CA GLU A 472 10.00 19.82 -9.43
C GLU A 472 11.47 19.41 -9.18
N ILE A 473 11.90 18.36 -9.87
CA ILE A 473 13.21 17.74 -9.81
C ILE A 473 13.90 17.89 -11.18
N PRO A 474 14.98 18.70 -11.27
CA PRO A 474 15.64 18.93 -12.57
C PRO A 474 16.11 17.64 -13.25
N GLY A 475 15.55 17.35 -14.42
CA GLY A 475 15.91 16.20 -15.28
C GLY A 475 15.48 14.85 -14.71
N LYS A 476 14.39 14.82 -13.95
CA LYS A 476 13.74 13.60 -13.46
C LYS A 476 12.23 13.77 -13.34
N ILE A 477 11.52 12.90 -14.05
CA ILE A 477 10.09 12.66 -13.92
C ILE A 477 9.72 12.30 -12.46
N GLU A 478 8.86 13.13 -11.86
CA GLU A 478 8.42 13.05 -10.47
C GLU A 478 7.45 11.89 -10.22
N GLU A 479 7.70 11.09 -9.17
CA GLU A 479 6.73 10.11 -8.68
C GLU A 479 5.64 10.78 -7.85
N VAL A 480 4.38 10.60 -8.24
CA VAL A 480 3.24 11.15 -7.53
C VAL A 480 2.21 10.07 -7.23
N ASN A 481 1.59 10.16 -6.05
CA ASN A 481 0.44 9.33 -5.72
C ASN A 481 -0.85 9.89 -6.37
N VAL A 482 -1.98 9.18 -6.25
CA VAL A 482 -3.27 9.59 -6.84
C VAL A 482 -3.70 10.99 -6.39
N LYS A 483 -3.55 11.32 -5.10
CA LYS A 483 -3.98 12.62 -4.56
C LYS A 483 -3.17 13.77 -5.13
N MET A 484 -1.86 13.57 -5.22
CA MET A 484 -0.93 14.55 -5.77
C MET A 484 -1.13 14.70 -7.28
N LEU A 485 -1.35 13.59 -7.99
CA LEU A 485 -1.71 13.61 -9.40
C LEU A 485 -3.00 14.42 -9.64
N ASP A 486 -4.05 14.21 -8.85
CA ASP A 486 -5.30 14.97 -8.96
C ASP A 486 -5.10 16.47 -8.72
N LYS A 487 -4.20 16.85 -7.80
CA LYS A 487 -3.84 18.27 -7.56
C LYS A 487 -3.13 18.86 -8.78
N ILE A 488 -2.11 18.17 -9.30
CA ILE A 488 -1.33 18.60 -10.47
C ILE A 488 -2.26 18.75 -11.69
N LEU A 489 -3.13 17.77 -11.94
CA LEU A 489 -4.12 17.84 -13.03
C LEU A 489 -5.19 18.93 -12.84
N ALA A 490 -5.37 19.45 -11.63
CA ALA A 490 -6.32 20.53 -11.35
C ALA A 490 -5.69 21.92 -11.48
N GLU A 491 -4.39 22.04 -11.23
CA GLU A 491 -3.64 23.30 -11.24
C GLU A 491 -2.97 23.57 -12.59
N ASN A 492 -2.53 22.51 -13.29
CA ASN A 492 -1.74 22.63 -14.52
C ASN A 492 -2.53 22.27 -15.79
N ASP A 493 -2.25 23.00 -16.86
CA ASP A 493 -2.97 22.88 -18.14
C ASP A 493 -2.42 21.77 -19.03
N HIS A 494 -1.15 21.38 -18.90
CA HIS A 494 -0.52 20.37 -19.76
C HIS A 494 0.33 19.42 -18.93
N VAL A 495 -0.13 18.18 -18.79
CA VAL A 495 0.52 17.18 -17.95
C VAL A 495 0.67 15.87 -18.71
N VAL A 496 1.88 15.34 -18.81
CA VAL A 496 2.15 13.98 -19.26
C VAL A 496 2.22 13.09 -18.02
N VAL A 497 1.48 11.98 -18.04
CA VAL A 497 1.43 11.03 -16.94
C VAL A 497 1.82 9.64 -17.44
N PHE A 498 2.87 9.07 -16.85
CA PHE A 498 3.25 7.67 -17.06
C PHE A 498 2.74 6.78 -15.93
N PHE A 499 1.83 5.88 -16.26
CA PHE A 499 1.23 4.92 -15.35
C PHE A 499 1.95 3.57 -15.46
N TYR A 500 2.36 3.00 -14.34
CA TYR A 500 3.04 1.70 -14.32
C TYR A 500 2.71 0.88 -13.07
N ALA A 501 3.14 -0.38 -13.05
CA ALA A 501 3.05 -1.24 -11.87
C ALA A 501 4.44 -1.35 -11.24
N GLU A 502 4.51 -1.23 -9.91
CA GLU A 502 5.77 -1.37 -9.18
C GLU A 502 6.42 -2.74 -9.46
N GLY A 503 7.75 -2.77 -9.59
CA GLY A 503 8.50 -4.00 -9.91
C GLY A 503 8.45 -4.47 -11.37
N ASP A 504 7.70 -3.80 -12.26
CA ASP A 504 7.70 -4.15 -13.69
C ASP A 504 9.01 -3.75 -14.38
N LYS A 505 9.81 -4.77 -14.72
CA LYS A 505 11.09 -4.62 -15.47
C LYS A 505 10.92 -3.95 -16.83
N LYS A 506 9.74 -4.01 -17.44
CA LYS A 506 9.46 -3.34 -18.71
C LYS A 506 9.21 -1.85 -18.48
N ALA A 507 8.36 -1.50 -17.52
CA ALA A 507 8.14 -0.11 -17.10
C ALA A 507 9.45 0.60 -16.75
N GLN A 508 10.35 -0.05 -15.98
CA GLN A 508 11.63 0.56 -15.61
C GLN A 508 12.50 0.90 -16.82
N LYS A 509 12.46 0.09 -17.89
CA LYS A 509 13.19 0.41 -19.12
C LYS A 509 12.57 1.58 -19.87
N ILE A 510 11.24 1.65 -19.89
CA ILE A 510 10.52 2.77 -20.51
C ILE A 510 10.85 4.07 -19.78
N LEU A 511 10.80 4.07 -18.44
CA LEU A 511 11.14 5.23 -17.62
C LEU A 511 12.53 5.81 -17.93
N ASN A 512 13.55 4.96 -18.09
CA ASN A 512 14.89 5.42 -18.45
C ASN A 512 14.97 6.12 -19.82
N GLU A 513 14.06 5.79 -20.75
CA GLU A 513 13.97 6.49 -22.04
C GLU A 513 13.12 7.77 -21.88
N LEU A 514 12.04 7.74 -21.10
CA LEU A 514 11.20 8.92 -20.83
C LEU A 514 11.95 10.03 -20.08
N GLU A 515 12.84 9.69 -19.14
CA GLU A 515 13.68 10.68 -18.44
C GLU A 515 14.56 11.51 -19.40
N ASN A 516 14.86 11.02 -20.62
CA ASN A 516 15.67 11.78 -21.59
C ASN A 516 14.91 12.90 -22.29
N ILE A 517 13.57 12.95 -22.18
CA ILE A 517 12.73 13.96 -22.83
C ILE A 517 12.07 14.92 -21.84
N ASP A 518 12.36 14.76 -20.56
CA ASP A 518 11.80 15.51 -19.44
C ASP A 518 12.16 17.00 -19.51
N ASP A 519 13.47 17.31 -19.60
CA ASP A 519 13.99 18.67 -19.80
C ASP A 519 13.34 19.38 -21.02
N GLU A 520 13.04 18.65 -22.11
CA GLU A 520 12.38 19.22 -23.30
C GLU A 520 10.88 19.49 -23.09
N CYS A 521 10.20 18.71 -22.26
CA CYS A 521 8.81 18.95 -21.85
C CYS A 521 8.73 20.17 -20.92
N GLU A 522 9.61 20.24 -19.92
CA GLU A 522 9.72 21.38 -18.99
C GLU A 522 9.96 22.71 -19.73
N GLU A 523 10.87 22.75 -20.72
CA GLU A 523 11.12 23.99 -21.51
C GLU A 523 9.84 24.49 -22.23
N LYS A 524 8.86 23.62 -22.40
CA LYS A 524 7.58 23.88 -23.06
C LYS A 524 6.42 24.12 -22.09
N ASP A 525 6.65 24.17 -20.77
CA ASP A 525 5.59 24.34 -19.75
C ASP A 525 4.64 23.13 -19.74
N ILE A 526 5.21 21.92 -19.84
CA ILE A 526 4.50 20.64 -19.79
C ILE A 526 5.07 19.83 -18.63
N ASP A 527 4.27 19.58 -17.60
CA ASP A 527 4.68 18.76 -16.47
C ASP A 527 4.73 17.30 -16.88
N PHE A 528 5.74 16.57 -16.41
CA PHE A 528 5.85 15.15 -16.69
C PHE A 528 5.99 14.37 -15.39
N VAL A 529 4.93 13.66 -15.02
CA VAL A 529 4.88 12.87 -13.80
C VAL A 529 4.71 11.38 -14.07
N LYS A 530 5.07 10.54 -13.10
CA LYS A 530 4.85 9.09 -13.10
C LYS A 530 4.08 8.67 -11.85
N THR A 531 3.32 7.58 -11.93
CA THR A 531 2.59 7.03 -10.78
C THR A 531 2.53 5.51 -10.85
N SER A 532 2.66 4.88 -9.68
CA SER A 532 2.68 3.43 -9.50
C SER A 532 1.66 2.90 -8.48
N ASP A 533 0.73 3.76 -8.02
CA ASP A 533 -0.28 3.42 -7.02
C ASP A 533 -1.08 2.16 -7.41
N ASP A 534 -1.43 1.37 -6.40
CA ASP A 534 -2.26 0.19 -6.58
C ASP A 534 -3.61 0.55 -7.22
N ASP A 535 -4.08 -0.28 -8.14
CA ASP A 535 -5.36 -0.12 -8.85
C ASP A 535 -5.51 1.19 -9.66
N ILE A 536 -4.41 1.90 -9.95
CA ILE A 536 -4.41 3.15 -10.72
C ILE A 536 -5.04 3.02 -12.11
N ASP A 537 -4.95 1.84 -12.71
CA ASP A 537 -5.57 1.52 -13.99
C ASP A 537 -7.10 1.52 -13.93
N LYS A 538 -7.69 1.08 -12.82
CA LYS A 538 -9.13 1.12 -12.59
C LYS A 538 -9.60 2.53 -12.28
N GLU A 539 -8.84 3.26 -11.46
CA GLU A 539 -9.17 4.63 -11.04
C GLU A 539 -9.26 5.56 -12.26
N TYR A 540 -8.21 5.55 -13.09
CA TYR A 540 -8.16 6.35 -14.30
C TYR A 540 -8.74 5.65 -15.54
N ASP A 541 -9.30 4.44 -15.45
CA ASP A 541 -9.89 3.70 -16.60
C ASP A 541 -8.91 3.54 -17.77
N LEU A 542 -7.72 3.03 -17.45
CA LEU A 542 -6.65 2.76 -18.40
C LEU A 542 -6.86 1.40 -19.08
N PRO A 543 -6.45 1.22 -20.34
CA PRO A 543 -6.58 -0.06 -21.05
C PRO A 543 -5.69 -1.18 -20.48
N GLY A 544 -4.73 -0.82 -19.61
CA GLY A 544 -3.76 -1.70 -18.96
C GLY A 544 -2.43 -0.99 -18.76
N LEU A 545 -1.62 -1.49 -17.82
CA LEU A 545 -0.29 -0.95 -17.50
C LEU A 545 0.83 -1.68 -18.27
N PRO A 546 1.95 -1.01 -18.61
CA PRO A 546 2.19 0.43 -18.47
C PRO A 546 1.46 1.24 -19.55
N ALA A 547 1.05 2.47 -19.22
CA ALA A 547 0.36 3.40 -20.11
C ALA A 547 0.93 4.82 -20.00
N LEU A 548 0.94 5.55 -21.11
CA LEU A 548 1.33 6.97 -21.15
C LEU A 548 0.14 7.80 -21.63
N ALA A 549 -0.15 8.88 -20.93
CA ALA A 549 -1.24 9.76 -21.26
C ALA A 549 -0.84 11.23 -21.21
N PHE A 550 -1.38 12.03 -22.12
CA PHE A 550 -1.24 13.48 -22.13
C PHE A 550 -2.58 14.09 -21.73
N TYR A 551 -2.55 14.93 -20.71
CA TYR A 551 -3.67 15.70 -20.22
C TYR A 551 -3.55 17.14 -20.70
N ARG A 552 -4.63 17.64 -21.29
CA ARG A 552 -4.81 19.06 -21.61
C ARG A 552 -6.01 19.59 -20.83
N HIS A 553 -5.79 20.46 -19.86
CA HIS A 553 -6.71 20.94 -18.81
C HIS A 553 -7.33 19.81 -17.98
N LYS A 554 -8.08 18.88 -18.61
CA LYS A 554 -8.66 17.65 -18.02
C LYS A 554 -8.84 16.52 -19.05
N PHE A 555 -8.50 16.74 -20.32
CA PHE A 555 -8.73 15.78 -21.39
C PHE A 555 -7.53 14.90 -21.59
N ARG A 556 -7.76 13.61 -21.41
CA ARG A 556 -6.74 12.59 -21.59
C ARG A 556 -6.69 12.10 -23.02
N THR A 557 -5.50 12.12 -23.61
CA THR A 557 -5.17 11.36 -24.81
C THR A 557 -4.16 10.27 -24.45
N ILE A 558 -4.49 9.01 -24.71
CA ILE A 558 -3.61 7.87 -24.41
C ILE A 558 -2.70 7.62 -25.62
N TYR A 559 -1.40 7.50 -25.37
CA TYR A 559 -0.43 7.11 -26.38
C TYR A 559 -0.59 5.64 -26.75
N THR A 560 -0.71 5.37 -28.05
CA THR A 560 -0.91 4.00 -28.59
C THR A 560 0.29 3.48 -29.39
N GLY A 561 1.38 4.27 -29.42
CA GLY A 561 2.62 3.92 -30.11
C GLY A 561 3.55 3.04 -29.28
N ASP A 562 4.83 3.02 -29.65
CA ASP A 562 5.85 2.23 -28.97
C ASP A 562 6.49 3.05 -27.83
N LEU A 563 6.22 2.67 -26.58
CA LEU A 563 6.72 3.35 -25.39
C LEU A 563 8.26 3.31 -25.25
N MET A 564 8.96 2.49 -26.04
CA MET A 564 10.42 2.41 -26.04
C MET A 564 11.10 3.44 -26.95
N LYS A 565 10.33 4.35 -27.57
CA LYS A 565 10.85 5.34 -28.52
C LYS A 565 10.55 6.74 -28.05
N GLU A 566 11.43 7.25 -27.20
CA GLU A 566 11.35 8.58 -26.61
C GLU A 566 11.13 9.69 -27.66
N GLU A 567 11.75 9.60 -28.84
CA GLU A 567 11.60 10.66 -29.86
C GLU A 567 10.20 10.67 -30.52
N GLU A 568 9.56 9.49 -30.67
CA GLU A 568 8.18 9.41 -31.18
C GLU A 568 7.18 9.90 -30.12
N ILE A 569 7.52 9.77 -28.84
CA ILE A 569 6.70 10.26 -27.72
C ILE A 569 6.83 11.77 -27.62
N LEU A 570 8.04 12.32 -27.64
CA LEU A 570 8.26 13.76 -27.60
C LEU A 570 7.60 14.46 -28.80
N GLU A 571 7.72 13.91 -30.01
CA GLU A 571 6.99 14.44 -31.19
C GLU A 571 5.48 14.42 -30.95
N TRP A 572 4.94 13.35 -30.38
CA TRP A 572 3.52 13.25 -30.05
C TRP A 572 3.07 14.24 -28.98
N VAL A 573 3.84 14.43 -27.89
CA VAL A 573 3.56 15.40 -26.83
C VAL A 573 3.58 16.82 -27.38
N ILE A 574 4.64 17.18 -28.13
CA ILE A 574 4.77 18.51 -28.74
C ILE A 574 3.66 18.74 -29.77
N ASP A 575 3.33 17.75 -30.60
CA ASP A 575 2.23 17.88 -31.57
C ASP A 575 0.89 18.11 -30.88
N LEU A 576 0.63 17.47 -29.73
CA LEU A 576 -0.59 17.70 -28.95
C LEU A 576 -0.59 19.06 -28.25
N HIS A 577 0.53 19.47 -27.68
CA HIS A 577 0.68 20.77 -27.05
C HIS A 577 0.59 21.93 -28.07
N GLU A 578 1.22 21.79 -29.23
CA GLU A 578 1.19 22.77 -30.32
C GLU A 578 -0.06 22.64 -31.22
N SER A 579 -0.83 21.55 -31.08
CA SER A 579 -2.10 21.40 -31.79
C SER A 579 -3.03 22.54 -31.38
N THR A 580 -3.56 23.21 -32.40
CA THR A 580 -4.41 24.39 -32.22
C THR A 580 -5.56 24.05 -31.28
N ALA A 581 -5.74 24.89 -30.26
CA ALA A 581 -6.91 24.90 -29.38
C ALA A 581 -8.25 25.06 -30.15
N ASP A 582 -8.20 25.29 -31.47
CA ASP A 582 -9.36 25.28 -32.36
C ASP A 582 -10.02 23.89 -32.55
N VAL A 583 -9.55 22.80 -31.94
CA VAL A 583 -10.16 21.46 -32.10
C VAL A 583 -10.90 21.05 -30.84
N ILE A 584 -12.23 21.18 -30.88
CA ILE A 584 -13.14 20.75 -29.80
C ILE A 584 -12.84 19.30 -29.38
N GLU A 585 -12.59 19.07 -28.10
CA GLU A 585 -12.12 17.79 -27.59
C GLU A 585 -13.22 16.72 -27.59
N SER A 586 -12.89 15.50 -28.03
CA SER A 586 -13.85 14.39 -28.06
C SER A 586 -13.86 13.65 -26.73
N VAL A 587 -15.02 13.54 -26.09
CA VAL A 587 -15.20 12.86 -24.80
C VAL A 587 -16.01 11.58 -24.92
N ASP A 588 -15.58 10.57 -24.17
CA ASP A 588 -16.36 9.37 -23.93
C ASP A 588 -17.45 9.59 -22.88
N ARG A 589 -18.24 8.55 -22.61
CA ARG A 589 -19.37 8.60 -21.68
C ARG A 589 -18.96 8.96 -20.26
N LYS A 590 -17.87 8.40 -19.75
CA LYS A 590 -17.47 8.52 -18.35
C LYS A 590 -16.86 9.91 -18.13
N THR A 591 -15.97 10.34 -19.01
CA THR A 591 -15.39 11.69 -18.99
C THR A 591 -16.49 12.76 -19.10
N LEU A 592 -17.46 12.59 -20.00
CA LEU A 592 -18.56 13.54 -20.12
C LEU A 592 -19.42 13.62 -18.84
N GLN A 593 -19.61 12.50 -18.14
CA GLN A 593 -20.35 12.49 -16.87
C GLN A 593 -19.61 13.23 -15.75
N VAL A 594 -18.28 13.09 -15.69
CA VAL A 594 -17.41 13.81 -14.75
C VAL A 594 -17.45 15.31 -15.05
N LEU A 595 -17.27 15.70 -16.31
CA LEU A 595 -17.30 17.11 -16.72
C LEU A 595 -18.65 17.79 -16.41
N ILE A 596 -19.77 17.10 -16.60
CA ILE A 596 -21.09 17.64 -16.25
C ILE A 596 -21.24 17.93 -14.74
N ASN A 597 -20.54 17.17 -13.89
CA ASN A 597 -20.59 17.33 -12.44
C ASN A 597 -19.61 18.40 -11.95
N ASP A 598 -18.41 18.45 -12.54
CA ASP A 598 -17.28 19.20 -11.99
C ASP A 598 -17.07 20.55 -12.68
N VAL A 599 -17.57 20.72 -13.91
CA VAL A 599 -17.43 21.95 -14.69
C VAL A 599 -18.70 22.78 -14.58
N GLU A 600 -18.57 24.01 -14.06
CA GLU A 600 -19.72 24.90 -13.85
C GLU A 600 -20.41 25.32 -15.16
N HIS A 601 -19.64 25.50 -16.23
CA HIS A 601 -20.10 25.96 -17.54
C HIS A 601 -19.51 25.11 -18.67
N LEU A 602 -20.29 24.15 -19.17
CA LEU A 602 -19.83 23.18 -20.18
C LEU A 602 -20.73 23.21 -21.42
N ALA A 603 -20.16 23.38 -22.61
CA ALA A 603 -20.82 23.21 -23.89
C ALA A 603 -20.48 21.83 -24.47
N VAL A 604 -21.48 21.09 -24.94
CA VAL A 604 -21.34 19.72 -25.46
C VAL A 604 -21.99 19.65 -26.84
N PHE A 605 -21.20 19.39 -27.86
CA PHE A 605 -21.63 19.12 -29.23
C PHE A 605 -21.80 17.62 -29.44
N PHE A 606 -23.05 17.18 -29.51
CA PHE A 606 -23.41 15.80 -29.85
C PHE A 606 -23.51 15.62 -31.37
N TYR A 607 -22.80 14.63 -31.88
CA TYR A 607 -22.80 14.26 -33.29
C TYR A 607 -22.98 12.75 -33.50
N ASP A 608 -23.27 12.37 -34.75
CA ASP A 608 -23.41 10.97 -35.18
C ASP A 608 -22.50 10.78 -36.40
N ASP A 609 -21.77 9.67 -36.47
CA ASP A 609 -20.86 9.38 -37.58
C ASP A 609 -21.60 9.22 -38.93
N GLU A 610 -22.90 8.89 -38.91
CA GLU A 610 -23.74 8.82 -40.11
C GLU A 610 -24.30 10.20 -40.56
N CYS A 611 -23.94 11.29 -39.86
CA CYS A 611 -24.47 12.62 -40.11
C CYS A 611 -23.67 13.40 -41.17
N GLU A 612 -24.26 13.59 -42.36
CA GLU A 612 -23.62 14.32 -43.48
C GLU A 612 -23.31 15.80 -43.18
N SER A 613 -24.04 16.45 -42.27
CA SER A 613 -23.87 17.87 -41.96
C SER A 613 -23.05 18.15 -40.71
N CYS A 614 -22.66 17.11 -39.96
CA CYS A 614 -21.99 17.28 -38.67
C CYS A 614 -20.54 17.72 -38.85
N SER A 615 -19.83 17.22 -39.87
CA SER A 615 -18.48 17.67 -40.20
C SER A 615 -18.41 19.15 -40.56
N ASP A 616 -19.34 19.62 -41.42
CA ASP A 616 -19.40 21.03 -41.84
C ASP A 616 -19.73 21.96 -40.66
N ILE A 617 -20.50 21.49 -39.68
CA ILE A 617 -20.88 22.29 -38.51
C ILE A 617 -19.75 22.27 -37.49
N LEU A 618 -19.08 21.14 -37.32
CA LEU A 618 -17.95 21.00 -36.43
C LEU A 618 -16.81 21.94 -36.83
N GLU A 619 -16.46 22.01 -38.12
CA GLU A 619 -15.43 22.94 -38.65
C GLU A 619 -15.76 24.42 -38.35
N GLU A 620 -17.03 24.79 -38.27
CA GLU A 620 -17.46 26.15 -37.92
C GLU A 620 -17.49 26.38 -36.39
N LEU A 621 -17.77 25.35 -35.60
CA LEU A 621 -17.77 25.44 -34.13
C LEU A 621 -16.35 25.42 -33.57
N GLU A 622 -15.44 24.73 -34.25
CA GLU A 622 -14.01 24.71 -33.95
C GLU A 622 -13.39 26.13 -33.97
N ASN A 623 -13.87 27.03 -34.84
CA ASN A 623 -13.42 28.43 -34.89
C ASN A 623 -13.78 29.28 -33.65
N ILE A 624 -14.66 28.81 -32.76
CA ILE A 624 -15.11 29.57 -31.58
C ILE A 624 -14.67 28.95 -30.25
N ASP A 625 -13.94 27.85 -30.29
CA ASP A 625 -13.50 27.08 -29.10
C ASP A 625 -12.62 27.95 -28.17
N ASP A 626 -11.57 28.53 -28.74
CA ASP A 626 -10.72 29.52 -28.09
C ASP A 626 -11.47 30.72 -27.50
N ASP A 627 -12.57 31.13 -28.12
CA ASP A 627 -13.36 32.25 -27.65
C ASP A 627 -14.29 31.82 -26.51
N THR A 628 -14.79 30.59 -26.52
CA THR A 628 -15.53 30.01 -25.38
C THR A 628 -14.64 29.82 -24.16
N ASP A 629 -13.40 29.38 -24.34
CA ASP A 629 -12.42 29.23 -23.25
C ASP A 629 -12.01 30.56 -22.61
N LYS A 630 -11.77 31.60 -23.43
CA LYS A 630 -11.55 32.98 -22.90
C LYS A 630 -12.73 33.49 -22.08
N HIS A 631 -13.93 32.97 -22.36
CA HIS A 631 -15.13 33.26 -21.60
C HIS A 631 -15.36 32.27 -20.45
N GLY A 632 -14.48 31.32 -20.21
CA GLY A 632 -14.55 30.28 -19.18
C GLY A 632 -15.76 29.36 -19.37
N ILE A 633 -16.01 28.95 -20.61
CA ILE A 633 -16.98 27.93 -21.01
C ILE A 633 -16.19 26.85 -21.71
N GLN A 634 -16.11 25.66 -21.12
CA GLN A 634 -15.39 24.54 -21.71
C GLN A 634 -16.24 23.92 -22.81
N PHE A 635 -15.67 23.60 -23.97
CA PHE A 635 -16.44 23.09 -25.12
C PHE A 635 -15.92 21.72 -25.57
N VAL A 636 -16.78 20.71 -25.55
CA VAL A 636 -16.45 19.32 -25.90
C VAL A 636 -17.41 18.76 -26.95
N LYS A 637 -17.01 17.67 -27.62
CA LYS A 637 -17.83 16.90 -28.56
C LYS A 637 -17.98 15.45 -28.13
N SER A 638 -19.12 14.83 -28.43
CA SER A 638 -19.35 13.41 -28.13
C SER A 638 -20.16 12.73 -29.23
N ASN A 639 -19.74 11.51 -29.61
CA ASN A 639 -20.46 10.65 -30.55
C ASN A 639 -21.24 9.51 -29.85
N ASP A 640 -21.37 9.53 -28.51
CA ASP A 640 -22.19 8.55 -27.79
C ASP A 640 -23.70 8.82 -27.98
N VAL A 641 -24.24 8.28 -29.07
CA VAL A 641 -25.67 8.37 -29.42
C VAL A 641 -26.57 7.78 -28.33
N LYS A 642 -26.11 6.78 -27.57
CA LYS A 642 -26.91 6.17 -26.51
C LYS A 642 -27.05 7.12 -25.32
N LEU A 643 -25.96 7.75 -24.90
CA LEU A 643 -25.98 8.76 -23.84
C LEU A 643 -26.84 9.95 -24.26
N ALA A 644 -26.66 10.44 -25.49
CA ALA A 644 -27.47 11.52 -26.06
C ALA A 644 -28.98 11.21 -25.98
N HIS A 645 -29.38 9.97 -26.30
CA HIS A 645 -30.77 9.53 -26.17
C HIS A 645 -31.27 9.47 -24.71
N GLU A 646 -30.41 9.08 -23.76
CA GLU A 646 -30.74 9.02 -22.32
C GLU A 646 -31.01 10.42 -21.75
N ILE A 647 -30.25 11.43 -22.20
CA ILE A 647 -30.44 12.85 -21.81
C ILE A 647 -31.54 13.56 -22.64
N GLY A 648 -32.19 12.85 -23.56
CA GLY A 648 -33.35 13.34 -24.32
C GLY A 648 -33.05 14.05 -25.64
N ILE A 649 -31.83 13.92 -26.17
CA ILE A 649 -31.45 14.35 -27.51
C ILE A 649 -31.78 13.22 -28.48
N PHE A 650 -32.56 13.48 -29.53
CA PHE A 650 -32.96 12.45 -30.51
C PHE A 650 -32.65 12.86 -31.96
N ALA A 651 -31.94 13.97 -32.15
CA ALA A 651 -31.59 14.52 -33.45
C ALA A 651 -30.17 15.07 -33.40
N PHE A 652 -29.35 14.73 -34.40
CA PHE A 652 -27.96 15.14 -34.52
C PHE A 652 -27.80 15.99 -35.79
N PRO A 653 -26.93 17.02 -35.78
CA PRO A 653 -26.11 17.48 -34.65
C PRO A 653 -26.92 18.28 -33.62
N ALA A 654 -26.51 18.22 -32.35
CA ALA A 654 -27.11 18.99 -31.26
C ALA A 654 -26.04 19.65 -30.39
N LEU A 655 -26.27 20.89 -29.97
CA LEU A 655 -25.41 21.59 -29.01
C LEU A 655 -26.16 21.80 -27.70
N VAL A 656 -25.56 21.40 -26.59
CA VAL A 656 -26.13 21.50 -25.24
C VAL A 656 -25.17 22.25 -24.33
N TYR A 657 -25.67 23.23 -23.62
CA TYR A 657 -24.94 23.95 -22.58
C TYR A 657 -25.39 23.48 -21.21
N TYR A 658 -24.46 23.12 -20.34
CA TYR A 658 -24.69 22.74 -18.96
C TYR A 658 -24.28 23.89 -18.04
N GLU A 659 -25.19 24.28 -17.16
CA GLU A 659 -24.93 25.19 -16.05
C GLU A 659 -25.20 24.42 -14.75
N THR A 660 -24.16 24.14 -13.96
CA THR A 660 -24.29 23.36 -12.70
C THR A 660 -25.04 22.03 -12.89
N GLY A 661 -24.71 21.31 -13.97
CA GLY A 661 -25.34 20.02 -14.32
C GLY A 661 -26.71 20.10 -15.01
N VAL A 662 -27.28 21.29 -15.25
CA VAL A 662 -28.59 21.45 -15.92
C VAL A 662 -28.42 21.66 -17.44
N PRO A 663 -28.94 20.76 -18.31
CA PRO A 663 -28.79 20.90 -19.76
C PRO A 663 -29.76 21.92 -20.37
N ILE A 664 -29.23 22.79 -21.23
CA ILE A 664 -29.94 23.79 -22.04
C ILE A 664 -29.57 23.55 -23.51
N MET A 665 -30.55 23.17 -24.33
CA MET A 665 -30.32 22.88 -25.76
C MET A 665 -30.36 24.17 -26.60
N TYR A 666 -29.41 24.29 -27.53
CA TYR A 666 -29.44 25.33 -28.56
C TYR A 666 -30.44 24.99 -29.67
N ASP A 667 -31.36 25.90 -29.96
CA ASP A 667 -32.40 25.74 -30.99
C ASP A 667 -32.15 26.56 -32.27
N GLY A 668 -31.00 27.27 -32.33
CA GLY A 668 -30.61 28.12 -33.44
C GLY A 668 -29.90 27.38 -34.59
N ASN A 669 -29.34 28.17 -35.52
CA ASN A 669 -28.58 27.62 -36.63
C ASN A 669 -27.12 27.43 -36.22
N LEU A 670 -26.68 26.18 -36.11
CA LEU A 670 -25.32 25.81 -35.74
C LEU A 670 -24.25 26.21 -36.77
N LYS A 671 -24.63 26.46 -38.03
CA LYS A 671 -23.70 26.99 -39.08
C LYS A 671 -23.35 28.48 -38.91
N ASN A 672 -23.72 29.09 -37.79
CA ASN A 672 -23.41 30.50 -37.54
C ASN A 672 -22.67 30.60 -36.21
N GLU A 673 -21.36 30.34 -36.29
CA GLU A 673 -20.41 30.32 -35.17
C GLU A 673 -20.57 31.57 -34.27
N ASN A 674 -20.67 32.77 -34.85
CA ASN A 674 -20.83 34.03 -34.13
C ASN A 674 -22.11 34.08 -33.29
N ARG A 675 -23.20 33.47 -33.77
CA ARG A 675 -24.47 33.40 -33.03
C ARG A 675 -24.43 32.33 -31.95
N VAL A 676 -23.68 31.25 -32.17
CA VAL A 676 -23.47 30.18 -31.19
C VAL A 676 -22.62 30.71 -30.03
N LEU A 677 -21.47 31.32 -30.32
CA LEU A 677 -20.60 31.96 -29.33
C LEU A 677 -21.37 33.01 -28.51
N GLN A 678 -22.09 33.91 -29.19
CA GLN A 678 -22.90 34.91 -28.48
C GLN A 678 -23.96 34.26 -27.59
N TRP A 679 -24.56 33.14 -27.99
CA TRP A 679 -25.53 32.44 -27.19
C TRP A 679 -24.90 31.78 -25.96
N LEU A 680 -23.75 31.10 -26.11
CA LEU A 680 -23.00 30.48 -25.01
C LEU A 680 -22.58 31.54 -23.97
N VAL A 681 -21.98 32.64 -24.43
CA VAL A 681 -21.58 33.76 -23.59
C VAL A 681 -22.79 34.40 -22.89
N ASN A 682 -23.93 34.49 -23.56
CA ASN A 682 -25.16 34.97 -22.92
C ASN A 682 -25.66 33.99 -21.86
N GLN A 683 -25.58 32.67 -22.05
CA GLN A 683 -26.03 31.72 -21.01
C GLN A 683 -25.23 31.90 -19.73
N LYS A 684 -23.90 32.04 -19.84
CA LYS A 684 -23.04 32.32 -18.69
C LYS A 684 -23.35 33.66 -18.00
N ASN A 685 -23.75 34.68 -18.76
CA ASN A 685 -23.96 36.04 -18.24
C ASN A 685 -25.44 36.36 -17.86
N ASP A 686 -26.41 35.60 -18.38
CA ASP A 686 -27.83 35.80 -18.12
C ASP A 686 -28.25 34.98 -16.88
N GLU A 687 -28.33 35.65 -15.73
CA GLU A 687 -28.90 35.13 -14.48
C GLU A 687 -30.43 34.84 -14.60
N CYS A 688 -30.98 34.36 -15.73
CA CYS A 688 -32.42 34.13 -15.89
C CYS A 688 -32.73 32.94 -16.81
N PHE A 689 -33.41 31.91 -16.29
CA PHE A 689 -33.87 30.78 -17.09
C PHE A 689 -35.34 30.92 -17.55
N TYR A 690 -35.70 30.28 -18.66
CA TYR A 690 -37.04 30.30 -19.25
C TYR A 690 -37.70 28.92 -19.24
N VAL A 691 -38.95 28.80 -18.77
CA VAL A 691 -39.72 27.53 -18.77
C VAL A 691 -40.86 27.55 -19.79
N GLY A 692 -40.78 26.68 -20.81
CA GLY A 692 -41.87 26.38 -21.76
C GLY A 692 -41.41 25.91 -23.16
N LEU A 693 -42.04 24.87 -23.73
CA LEU A 693 -41.77 24.36 -25.09
C LEU A 693 -42.40 25.27 -26.19
N GLY A 694 -41.56 26.00 -26.94
CA GLY A 694 -41.76 26.24 -28.39
C GLY A 694 -42.23 27.62 -28.93
N HIS A 695 -41.44 28.10 -29.89
CA HIS A 695 -41.78 28.77 -31.17
C HIS A 695 -41.87 30.31 -31.27
N ASP A 696 -40.77 30.92 -31.71
CA ASP A 696 -40.66 32.28 -32.25
C ASP A 696 -40.84 32.30 -33.79
N GLY A 697 -42.11 32.42 -34.19
CA GLY A 697 -42.58 33.12 -35.39
C GLY A 697 -41.85 32.97 -36.73
N HIS A 698 -42.30 32.02 -37.58
CA HIS A 698 -42.93 32.33 -38.88
C HIS A 698 -43.49 31.08 -39.62
N SER A 699 -44.82 31.10 -39.80
CA SER A 699 -45.62 30.45 -40.86
C SER A 699 -45.49 28.94 -41.13
N ALA A 700 -46.42 28.15 -40.57
CA ALA A 700 -47.03 27.02 -41.29
C ALA A 700 -48.54 26.91 -40.96
N LYS A 701 -49.40 27.06 -41.99
CA LYS A 701 -50.86 26.91 -41.89
C LYS A 701 -51.28 25.48 -42.26
N ARG A 702 -51.88 24.73 -41.33
CA ARG A 702 -53.32 24.34 -41.31
C ARG A 702 -53.60 23.18 -40.34
N GLY A 703 -54.55 23.42 -39.43
CA GLY A 703 -55.31 22.37 -38.73
C GLY A 703 -55.84 22.81 -37.36
N ASN A 704 -57.04 23.40 -37.31
CA ASN A 704 -57.87 23.72 -36.13
C ASN A 704 -57.74 22.71 -34.95
N ASN A 705 -57.77 23.05 -33.65
CA ASN A 705 -58.38 24.16 -32.92
C ASN A 705 -57.74 24.34 -31.51
N PHE A 706 -57.63 25.61 -31.09
CA PHE A 706 -57.51 26.15 -29.72
C PHE A 706 -56.15 26.08 -29.00
N VAL A 707 -55.29 27.08 -29.30
CA VAL A 707 -54.26 27.56 -28.37
C VAL A 707 -54.47 29.09 -28.23
N PRO A 708 -54.55 29.66 -27.00
CA PRO A 708 -54.60 31.10 -26.81
C PRO A 708 -53.36 31.78 -27.37
N ASN A 709 -53.54 32.88 -28.09
CA ASN A 709 -52.54 33.55 -28.92
C ASN A 709 -51.48 34.37 -28.13
N ASP A 710 -51.24 34.04 -26.85
CA ASP A 710 -50.40 34.80 -25.92
C ASP A 710 -49.63 33.86 -24.95
N TYR A 711 -49.02 32.78 -25.45
CA TYR A 711 -48.07 32.02 -24.63
C TYR A 711 -46.71 32.73 -24.68
N LYS A 712 -46.25 33.26 -23.54
CA LYS A 712 -44.87 33.70 -23.34
C LYS A 712 -44.22 32.72 -22.36
N PRO A 713 -43.01 32.21 -22.66
CA PRO A 713 -42.29 31.35 -21.72
C PRO A 713 -42.05 32.11 -20.41
N PHE A 714 -42.11 31.40 -19.29
CA PHE A 714 -41.95 31.99 -17.97
C PHE A 714 -40.49 32.28 -17.72
N GLN A 715 -40.13 33.56 -17.60
CA GLN A 715 -38.78 34.01 -17.25
C GLN A 715 -38.61 34.00 -15.72
N CYS A 716 -37.70 33.18 -15.23
CA CYS A 716 -37.34 33.06 -13.83
C CYS A 716 -35.92 33.59 -13.63
N CYS A 717 -35.79 34.73 -12.96
CA CYS A 717 -34.50 35.31 -12.57
C CYS A 717 -34.33 35.20 -11.04
N PRO A 718 -33.17 34.76 -10.51
CA PRO A 718 -32.87 34.84 -9.09
C PRO A 718 -32.87 36.30 -8.63
N THR A 719 -33.56 36.60 -7.54
CA THR A 719 -33.38 37.87 -6.85
C THR A 719 -32.09 37.81 -6.02
N LYS A 720 -31.10 38.66 -6.32
CA LYS A 720 -29.90 38.82 -5.47
C LYS A 720 -30.32 39.13 -4.03
N LEU A 721 -30.08 38.18 -3.13
CA LEU A 721 -30.27 38.36 -1.69
C LEU A 721 -29.17 39.29 -1.17
N GLU A 722 -29.50 40.56 -0.93
CA GLU A 722 -28.63 41.39 -0.09
C GLU A 722 -28.70 40.90 1.37
N LYS A 723 -27.60 40.27 1.79
CA LYS A 723 -27.14 40.01 3.16
C LYS A 723 -27.97 39.05 4.03
N SER A 724 -27.34 37.91 4.31
CA SER A 724 -27.41 37.02 5.48
C SER A 724 -28.74 36.94 6.24
N THR A 725 -29.47 35.85 6.03
CA THR A 725 -30.40 35.32 7.04
C THR A 725 -30.09 33.85 7.28
N LYS A 726 -29.74 33.51 8.53
CA LYS A 726 -29.43 32.15 8.98
C LYS A 726 -30.63 31.23 8.78
N VAL A 727 -30.43 30.10 8.11
CA VAL A 727 -31.41 29.02 7.95
C VAL A 727 -31.51 28.23 9.27
N PRO A 728 -32.70 27.90 9.81
CA PRO A 728 -32.82 26.92 10.88
C PRO A 728 -32.68 25.50 10.31
N LYS A 729 -31.74 24.70 10.85
CA LYS A 729 -31.65 23.26 10.59
C LYS A 729 -32.95 22.55 11.03
N MET A 730 -33.60 21.85 10.12
CA MET A 730 -34.56 20.78 10.44
C MET A 730 -33.92 19.44 10.05
N THR A 731 -33.93 18.50 10.99
CA THR A 731 -33.42 17.13 10.89
C THR A 731 -34.28 16.29 9.94
N ALA A 732 -33.63 15.53 9.06
CA ALA A 732 -34.28 14.56 8.18
C ALA A 732 -34.86 13.39 8.99
N GLN A 733 -36.14 13.09 8.77
CA GLN A 733 -36.79 11.90 9.30
C GLN A 733 -36.78 10.83 8.20
N ARG A 734 -36.12 9.69 8.48
CA ARG A 734 -36.04 8.51 7.61
C ARG A 734 -37.45 8.05 7.21
N ILE A 735 -37.68 7.83 5.91
CA ILE A 735 -38.83 7.09 5.39
C ILE A 735 -38.31 5.83 4.72
N GLY A 736 -38.65 4.68 5.31
CA GLY A 736 -38.39 3.36 4.75
C GLY A 736 -39.39 2.99 3.65
N HIS A 737 -38.94 2.08 2.78
CA HIS A 737 -39.69 1.46 1.71
C HIS A 737 -40.92 0.69 2.22
N SER A 738 -42.03 0.79 1.47
CA SER A 738 -43.13 -0.18 1.47
C SER A 738 -43.82 -0.17 0.12
N GLU A 739 -43.93 -1.36 -0.47
CA GLU A 739 -44.66 -1.66 -1.69
C GLU A 739 -46.20 -1.62 -1.53
N GLY A 740 -46.89 -1.36 -2.65
CA GLY A 740 -48.20 -1.93 -3.02
C GLY A 740 -49.48 -1.34 -2.40
N ASP A 741 -50.34 -0.70 -3.22
CA ASP A 741 -51.69 -1.20 -3.61
C ASP A 741 -52.52 -0.13 -4.34
N GLN A 742 -53.44 -0.60 -5.18
CA GLN A 742 -54.24 0.12 -6.16
C GLN A 742 -55.43 0.89 -5.56
N GLY A 743 -55.74 2.07 -6.15
CA GLY A 743 -57.11 2.41 -6.53
C GLY A 743 -57.78 3.68 -5.99
N LYS A 744 -58.43 4.39 -6.94
CA LYS A 744 -59.54 5.37 -6.83
C LYS A 744 -59.21 6.89 -6.74
N ARG A 745 -59.48 7.56 -7.87
CA ARG A 745 -59.96 8.96 -7.98
C ARG A 745 -61.33 9.12 -7.26
N PRO A 746 -61.73 10.30 -6.72
CA PRO A 746 -61.98 11.49 -7.57
C PRO A 746 -61.80 12.90 -6.96
N SER A 747 -61.46 13.84 -7.87
CA SER A 747 -62.11 15.14 -8.13
C SER A 747 -62.18 16.25 -7.05
N GLY A 748 -61.47 17.35 -7.34
CA GLY A 748 -62.03 18.71 -7.45
C GLY A 748 -62.02 19.62 -6.21
N GLY A 749 -61.43 20.82 -6.35
CA GLY A 749 -61.72 21.94 -5.44
C GLY A 749 -60.65 23.05 -5.37
N ASN A 750 -61.02 24.23 -5.86
CA ASN A 750 -60.27 25.49 -5.89
C ASN A 750 -59.85 26.05 -4.51
N PHE A 751 -58.66 26.69 -4.49
CA PHE A 751 -58.29 28.02 -3.94
C PHE A 751 -59.15 28.65 -2.82
N GLN A 752 -58.49 29.15 -1.75
CA GLN A 752 -58.46 30.60 -1.44
C GLN A 752 -57.48 30.98 -0.31
N PHE A 753 -56.72 32.05 -0.56
CA PHE A 753 -55.88 32.81 0.37
C PHE A 753 -56.72 33.77 1.23
N ALA A 754 -56.28 34.02 2.47
CA ALA A 754 -56.61 35.25 3.18
C ALA A 754 -55.42 35.78 4.00
N ASN A 755 -54.95 36.95 3.57
CA ASN A 755 -54.01 37.86 4.22
C ASN A 755 -54.53 38.40 5.56
N GLN A 756 -53.61 38.72 6.48
CA GLN A 756 -53.40 40.06 7.09
C GLN A 756 -52.44 39.92 8.28
N ALA A 757 -51.24 40.48 8.23
CA ALA A 757 -50.87 41.90 8.41
C ALA A 757 -50.49 42.25 9.87
N SER A 758 -49.18 42.51 10.03
CA SER A 758 -48.54 43.54 10.86
C SER A 758 -48.87 43.63 12.36
N SER A 759 -47.85 43.54 13.22
CA SER A 759 -47.10 44.72 13.73
C SER A 759 -46.25 44.41 14.97
N LYS A 760 -45.00 44.90 14.90
CA LYS A 760 -44.18 45.55 15.95
C LYS A 760 -44.12 44.99 17.38
N SER A 761 -42.88 44.71 17.75
CA SER A 761 -42.09 45.37 18.81
C SER A 761 -41.79 44.62 20.12
N SER A 762 -40.48 44.66 20.42
CA SER A 762 -39.86 45.00 21.70
C SER A 762 -39.44 43.89 22.69
N THR A 763 -38.12 43.88 22.90
CA THR A 763 -37.40 43.82 24.18
C THR A 763 -37.37 42.52 25.01
N LYS A 764 -36.14 41.96 25.07
CA LYS A 764 -35.40 41.40 26.23
C LYS A 764 -35.99 41.73 27.62
N PRO A 765 -35.85 40.87 28.65
CA PRO A 765 -34.52 40.56 29.20
C PRO A 765 -34.30 39.15 29.78
N ALA A 766 -33.08 38.97 30.30
CA ALA A 766 -32.41 37.76 30.69
C ALA A 766 -32.72 37.20 32.10
N ALA A 767 -32.26 35.95 32.28
CA ALA A 767 -31.71 35.31 33.47
C ALA A 767 -32.65 34.86 34.61
N ILE A 768 -32.50 33.61 35.05
CA ILE A 768 -31.99 33.20 36.38
C ILE A 768 -31.99 31.65 36.53
N LYS A 769 -30.88 31.14 37.08
CA LYS A 769 -30.65 29.77 37.59
C LYS A 769 -31.61 29.40 38.74
N LYS A 770 -32.01 28.12 38.86
CA LYS A 770 -31.73 27.27 40.05
C LYS A 770 -32.26 25.83 39.95
N GLN A 771 -31.47 24.95 40.58
CA GLN A 771 -31.61 23.51 40.82
C GLN A 771 -32.90 23.08 41.53
N ALA A 772 -33.36 21.84 41.28
CA ALA A 772 -33.38 20.70 42.22
C ALA A 772 -34.40 19.60 41.82
N LYS A 773 -33.99 18.33 41.97
CA LYS A 773 -34.72 17.02 41.90
C LYS A 773 -36.01 16.97 42.78
N PRO A 774 -36.78 15.85 42.93
CA PRO A 774 -36.89 14.53 42.24
C PRO A 774 -38.36 14.08 41.95
N SER A 775 -38.60 12.90 41.34
CA SER A 775 -39.79 12.05 41.64
C SER A 775 -39.55 10.59 41.24
N LYS A 776 -39.95 9.68 42.12
CA LYS A 776 -40.07 8.21 41.96
C LYS A 776 -41.49 7.84 41.50
N ASP A 777 -41.64 6.61 41.03
CA ASP A 777 -42.66 5.59 41.40
C ASP A 777 -42.98 4.72 40.17
N THR A 778 -43.27 3.42 40.21
CA THR A 778 -42.87 2.20 40.94
C THR A 778 -43.67 1.06 40.24
N ASP A 779 -43.41 -0.18 40.66
CA ASP A 779 -44.25 -1.39 40.54
C ASP A 779 -43.92 -2.32 39.33
N ASP A 780 -43.77 -3.64 39.46
CA ASP A 780 -43.51 -4.58 40.59
C ASP A 780 -43.44 -6.02 40.01
N ASP A 781 -42.94 -6.95 40.83
CA ASP A 781 -43.10 -8.43 40.87
C ASP A 781 -42.11 -9.34 40.10
N ASP A 782 -41.63 -10.48 40.63
CA ASP A 782 -41.05 -10.92 41.92
C ASP A 782 -40.74 -12.46 41.83
N GLU A 783 -39.99 -12.97 42.83
CA GLU A 783 -39.64 -14.37 43.22
C GLU A 783 -38.24 -14.89 42.78
N ASP A 784 -37.16 -14.77 43.58
CA ASP A 784 -36.71 -15.45 44.85
C ASP A 784 -36.26 -16.93 44.64
N ASP A 785 -35.07 -17.40 45.04
CA ASP A 785 -34.57 -17.52 46.43
C ASP A 785 -33.01 -17.64 46.57
N GLU A 786 -32.53 -17.38 47.79
CA GLU A 786 -31.16 -17.13 48.30
C GLU A 786 -30.09 -18.26 48.27
N ASP A 787 -28.78 -17.89 48.26
CA ASP A 787 -27.85 -18.17 49.39
C ASP A 787 -26.47 -17.45 49.32
N LYS A 788 -25.84 -17.25 50.48
CA LYS A 788 -24.80 -16.24 50.86
C LYS A 788 -23.30 -16.59 50.60
N PRO A 789 -22.34 -15.63 50.80
CA PRO A 789 -21.01 -15.62 50.18
C PRO A 789 -19.83 -16.09 51.06
N LEU A 790 -18.69 -16.43 50.45
CA LEU A 790 -17.38 -16.70 51.09
C LEU A 790 -16.27 -16.01 50.27
N VAL A 791 -15.74 -14.85 50.69
CA VAL A 791 -14.58 -14.58 51.58
C VAL A 791 -13.21 -15.01 51.03
N LYS A 792 -12.39 -13.97 50.80
CA LYS A 792 -10.96 -13.93 50.48
C LYS A 792 -10.09 -14.70 51.48
N VAL A 793 -9.04 -15.36 51.00
CA VAL A 793 -7.98 -15.91 51.83
C VAL A 793 -6.60 -15.53 51.28
N SER A 794 -5.90 -14.71 52.03
CA SER A 794 -4.45 -14.47 51.95
C SER A 794 -3.75 -15.28 53.04
N TYR A 795 -2.54 -15.79 52.77
CA TYR A 795 -1.67 -16.32 53.83
C TYR A 795 -0.22 -15.87 53.65
N ALA A 796 0.21 -15.00 54.57
CA ALA A 796 1.57 -15.01 55.09
C ALA A 796 1.58 -15.86 56.37
N ASN A 797 2.64 -16.64 56.62
CA ASN A 797 2.92 -17.08 57.98
C ASN A 797 4.41 -17.29 58.27
N LYS A 798 4.81 -16.87 59.48
CA LYS A 798 6.17 -16.92 60.04
C LYS A 798 6.16 -17.84 61.28
N ARG A 799 7.16 -18.74 61.33
CA ARG A 799 7.90 -19.28 62.52
C ARG A 799 7.20 -20.05 63.66
N SER A 800 7.74 -21.24 63.93
CA SER A 800 8.49 -21.66 65.15
C SER A 800 8.87 -23.16 65.02
N GLY A 801 9.95 -23.76 65.52
CA GLY A 801 11.11 -23.36 66.32
C GLY A 801 11.68 -24.59 67.07
N GLY A 802 12.99 -24.86 66.92
CA GLY A 802 13.83 -25.67 67.83
C GLY A 802 14.39 -26.97 67.23
N SER A 803 15.66 -27.39 67.39
CA SER A 803 16.88 -26.79 67.98
C SER A 803 17.99 -27.87 67.92
N ASN A 804 19.21 -27.54 67.43
CA ASN A 804 20.50 -27.89 68.07
C ASN A 804 21.72 -27.40 67.25
N LYS A 805 22.68 -26.82 67.96
CA LYS A 805 24.06 -26.43 67.58
C LYS A 805 24.97 -27.02 68.69
N PRO A 806 26.28 -27.29 68.50
CA PRO A 806 27.35 -26.26 68.51
C PRO A 806 28.53 -26.58 67.53
N GLN A 807 29.14 -25.62 66.82
CA GLN A 807 30.26 -24.72 67.16
C GLN A 807 31.71 -25.32 67.17
N ALA A 808 32.58 -24.69 66.33
CA ALA A 808 34.02 -24.42 66.46
C ALA A 808 35.11 -25.46 66.08
N GLY A 809 36.11 -25.02 65.31
CA GLY A 809 37.45 -25.65 65.22
C GLY A 809 38.33 -25.20 64.04
N LYS A 810 39.60 -24.88 64.29
CA LYS A 810 40.59 -24.21 63.41
C LYS A 810 41.47 -25.18 62.59
N LYS A 811 42.11 -24.62 61.53
CA LYS A 811 43.37 -25.05 60.82
C LYS A 811 44.49 -25.57 61.75
N PRO A 812 45.45 -26.43 61.30
CA PRO A 812 46.69 -25.95 60.63
C PRO A 812 47.45 -26.88 59.63
N VAL A 813 48.08 -26.24 58.61
CA VAL A 813 49.48 -26.27 58.09
C VAL A 813 50.28 -27.58 57.80
N GLY A 814 50.92 -27.59 56.61
CA GLY A 814 52.28 -28.11 56.30
C GLY A 814 52.29 -29.12 55.12
N LYS A 815 53.15 -29.13 54.10
CA LYS A 815 54.48 -28.60 53.68
C LYS A 815 54.51 -28.72 52.12
N GLY A 816 55.32 -28.10 51.27
CA GLY A 816 56.58 -27.33 51.39
C GLY A 816 57.54 -27.76 50.26
N GLN A 817 58.16 -26.76 49.61
CA GLN A 817 59.44 -26.74 48.86
C GLN A 817 59.50 -27.31 47.43
N ASP A 818 60.32 -26.83 46.50
CA ASP A 818 61.04 -25.56 46.17
C ASP A 818 62.14 -25.96 45.16
N ASN A 819 62.59 -24.98 44.35
CA ASN A 819 63.90 -24.79 43.68
C ASN A 819 63.65 -24.23 42.27
N ASP A 820 63.78 -22.93 42.02
CA ASP A 820 65.01 -22.12 41.84
C ASP A 820 65.92 -22.63 40.72
N ASP A 821 66.18 -21.83 39.68
CA ASP A 821 67.34 -20.90 39.69
C ASP A 821 67.43 -20.01 38.42
N GLN A 822 67.76 -18.72 38.66
CA GLN A 822 68.74 -17.84 37.97
C GLN A 822 68.80 -17.73 36.42
N SER A 823 69.11 -16.59 35.77
CA SER A 823 69.54 -15.23 36.15
C SER A 823 69.85 -14.41 34.86
N GLN A 824 69.62 -13.08 34.89
CA GLN A 824 70.49 -11.95 34.44
C GLN A 824 71.18 -11.99 33.03
N GLU A 825 71.36 -10.93 32.23
CA GLU A 825 71.70 -9.50 32.45
C GLU A 825 71.72 -8.76 31.07
N VAL A 826 71.35 -7.45 31.02
CA VAL A 826 72.09 -6.28 30.41
C VAL A 826 72.26 -6.25 28.84
N GLU A 827 72.02 -5.19 28.05
CA GLU A 827 72.49 -3.79 28.11
C GLU A 827 71.88 -2.83 27.01
N LYS A 828 71.46 -1.62 27.42
CA LYS A 828 71.70 -0.23 26.89
C LYS A 828 71.30 0.37 25.51
N VAL A 829 70.68 1.57 25.64
CA VAL A 829 71.02 2.94 25.10
C VAL A 829 70.53 3.28 23.66
N SER A 830 69.89 4.43 23.32
CA SER A 830 70.04 5.87 23.67
C SER A 830 68.77 6.67 23.25
N LYS A 831 68.21 7.63 24.03
CA LYS A 831 68.33 9.14 23.95
C LYS A 831 68.06 9.76 22.55
N GLN A 832 67.26 10.82 22.31
CA GLN A 832 67.01 12.13 22.99
C GLN A 832 65.56 12.63 22.70
N LYS A 833 64.77 13.20 23.64
CA LYS A 833 64.63 14.63 24.07
C LYS A 833 64.55 15.64 22.91
N SER A 834 63.54 16.52 22.80
CA SER A 834 63.13 17.64 23.69
C SER A 834 61.92 18.40 23.05
N ALA A 835 61.09 19.26 23.67
CA ALA A 835 60.72 19.63 25.05
C ALA A 835 59.63 20.75 25.01
N LYS A 836 58.66 20.69 25.94
CA LYS A 836 57.98 21.80 26.69
C LYS A 836 57.12 22.84 25.89
N LYS A 837 55.97 23.34 26.35
CA LYS A 837 55.48 23.71 27.71
C LYS A 837 53.95 24.05 27.60
N SER A 838 53.08 23.45 28.42
CA SER A 838 52.39 24.01 29.61
C SER A 838 51.04 24.71 29.42
N GLY A 839 50.00 24.16 30.05
CA GLY A 839 48.78 24.85 30.51
C GLY A 839 47.92 23.87 31.32
N LYS A 840 47.75 24.11 32.63
CA LYS A 840 46.93 23.33 33.58
C LYS A 840 45.55 23.99 33.73
N LEU A 841 44.51 23.19 34.00
CA LEU A 841 43.52 23.29 35.11
C LEU A 841 42.24 22.50 34.71
N ASN A 842 41.96 21.36 35.34
CA ASN A 842 41.03 21.15 36.48
C ASN A 842 39.53 21.28 36.12
N VAL A 843 38.80 20.15 36.09
CA VAL A 843 37.42 20.07 36.57
C VAL A 843 37.28 18.83 37.44
N LYS A 844 36.67 19.02 38.61
CA LYS A 844 36.47 18.06 39.69
C LYS A 844 35.16 17.30 39.49
N SER A 845 35.21 16.00 39.75
CA SER A 845 34.11 15.16 40.21
C SER A 845 33.42 15.77 41.44
N GLY A 846 32.09 15.75 41.46
CA GLY A 846 31.27 16.16 42.60
C GLY A 846 29.88 15.54 42.57
N TYR A 847 29.72 14.41 43.26
CA TYR A 847 28.44 13.89 43.75
C TYR A 847 27.77 14.90 44.68
N LEU A 848 26.45 15.09 44.56
CA LEU A 848 25.58 15.62 45.62
C LEU A 848 24.14 15.12 45.47
N SER A 849 23.72 14.29 46.41
CA SER A 849 22.33 13.96 46.74
C SER A 849 21.63 15.12 47.48
N VAL A 850 20.30 15.29 47.31
CA VAL A 850 19.25 15.43 48.37
C VAL A 850 18.00 16.17 47.84
N GLY A 851 16.88 15.44 47.69
CA GLY A 851 15.65 15.56 48.49
C GLY A 851 14.71 16.79 48.43
N VAL A 852 13.49 16.53 47.90
CA VAL A 852 12.12 16.87 48.38
C VAL A 852 11.63 18.34 48.31
N ARG A 853 10.56 18.59 47.51
CA ARG A 853 9.24 19.05 48.01
C ARG A 853 8.13 19.13 46.94
N GLN A 854 7.08 18.34 47.16
CA GLN A 854 5.71 18.58 46.70
C GLN A 854 5.21 19.97 47.14
N GLN A 855 4.49 20.66 46.25
CA GLN A 855 3.45 21.61 46.65
C GLN A 855 2.32 21.64 45.60
N PHE A 856 1.14 21.22 46.06
CA PHE A 856 -0.15 21.50 45.46
C PHE A 856 -0.37 23.00 45.26
N ASN A 857 -0.91 23.37 44.10
CA ASN A 857 -2.14 24.16 44.00
C ASN A 857 -2.74 24.10 42.60
#